data_AF-A0A4V1XH85-F1
#
_entry.id   AF-A0A4V1XH85-F1
#
_cell.length_a   1.000
_cell.length_b   1.000
_cell.length_c   1.000
_cell.angle_alpha   90.00
_cell.angle_beta   90.00
_cell.angle_gamma   90.00
#
_symmetry.space_group_name_H-M   'P 1'
#
loop_
_entity.id
_entity.type
_entity.pdbx_description
1 polymer ?
#
loop_
_entity_poly.entity_id
_entity_poly.type
_entity_poly.pdbx_seq_one_letter_code
_entity_poly.pdbx_strand_id
1 'polypeptide(L)'
;MPVSNFLGDLLVEQLDKGASHNALFPVVKAMAYQLTRQGQIPCVKISEAFADGSDTEKELKVLFHTIHRKTLRSLVLGFLAYDLHDEDSDNWKHIYAPNGSGTYVIATSIRGRHGSFLSRYEIKELSMFIEKYAVACTLWAKIKDSYGQASQVSQEEEELLKEAMMIDNQLLRKKNQEWRVGDRFREPRCWSGRNGTANAAALVKMLTRRRDGHFDGNVHQVQSPVYIGCAHQVKKRMLAHDPDLSSLAGSSSMLKLMLACIRYMGLKPMVRSVPMVMVWKEEQIPLSEILVTVLAQSLVTHHGLNIIQPGTNSSMDERTTDHHQSVIEHTWVRRSWFKDNLEKSLCFRSGKLLYQGALDSLNTERLSAGQLPGVERHSSITPPRQYSPESVRQDAAIAFTDVEDEGVRGRETEEVLFGEENSGATGNDGGVSELEEDVLFDGADDNNDAADFSDEDFTDKSAIDSQSEDEAPQKSSNGSSGKATPAQKQQKLSEDFLGLPPELQTIGQHQAAKLERTANSSKGWVRKHRSQIQELDILEGWIPTAEDAIKDGIWTQQQEGLFQQGLQDDPYLQYLQSLSVPRGNKGFIPMWKKICKLRRCFPNSIISPLNYLEYHGRVTLADGTQAADPVWTRGFSDRLVRLTLGGPWGANITLLTLFIRYAVACRINDRRAVPFAHATDSKFLDTMRMRLYVSRDGSKSIPQIHKEVRRGIKATGLNLPWYSVLMRNIKKVAYKKETEAYRGGEDQSAFSPYRVLTEDLHCVDRAVHHCKDLGRPMFASVGDSARLLSHERGGYDFPKTQEDIRYLLARIYVAQKRHMEIEPFLPPSQSPSG
;
A
#
# COMPACT_ATOMS: atom_id res chain seq x y z
N MET A 1 -13.69 -40.17 12.26
CA MET A 1 -13.28 -39.87 10.87
C MET A 1 -13.05 -38.37 10.75
N PRO A 2 -12.05 -37.93 9.98
CA PRO A 2 -11.76 -36.51 9.81
C PRO A 2 -12.90 -35.80 9.02
N VAL A 3 -13.20 -34.56 9.39
CA VAL A 3 -13.84 -33.55 8.56
C VAL A 3 -12.80 -33.10 7.53
N SER A 4 -12.41 -34.01 6.65
CA SER A 4 -11.46 -33.74 5.58
C SER A 4 -12.18 -33.43 4.28
N ASN A 5 -11.57 -32.53 3.52
CA ASN A 5 -11.91 -32.33 2.13
C ASN A 5 -11.11 -33.32 1.29
N PHE A 6 -11.72 -33.88 0.24
CA PHE A 6 -11.10 -34.82 -0.70
C PHE A 6 -9.69 -34.43 -1.14
N LEU A 7 -9.45 -33.14 -1.44
CA LEU A 7 -8.11 -32.67 -1.84
C LEU A 7 -7.07 -32.74 -0.71
N GLY A 8 -7.49 -32.53 0.54
CA GLY A 8 -6.62 -32.69 1.70
C GLY A 8 -6.24 -34.15 1.93
N ASP A 9 -7.21 -35.05 1.81
CA ASP A 9 -6.97 -36.50 1.90
C ASP A 9 -6.04 -36.99 0.78
N LEU A 10 -6.27 -36.53 -0.46
CA LEU A 10 -5.42 -36.84 -1.59
C LEU A 10 -3.99 -36.35 -1.37
N LEU A 11 -3.80 -35.14 -0.83
CA LEU A 11 -2.49 -34.60 -0.51
C LEU A 11 -1.78 -35.47 0.53
N VAL A 12 -2.49 -35.86 1.60
CA VAL A 12 -1.95 -36.71 2.67
C VAL A 12 -1.63 -38.11 2.16
N GLU A 13 -2.50 -38.71 1.34
CA GLU A 13 -2.26 -40.02 0.73
C GLU A 13 -1.00 -40.00 -0.14
N GLN A 14 -0.83 -38.99 -0.98
CA GLN A 14 0.38 -38.85 -1.81
C GLN A 14 1.61 -38.57 -0.95
N LEU A 15 1.48 -37.78 0.11
CA LEU A 15 2.55 -37.50 1.06
C LEU A 15 2.99 -38.78 1.78
N ASP A 16 2.06 -39.62 2.21
CA ASP A 16 2.33 -40.90 2.88
C ASP A 16 2.94 -41.93 1.91
N LYS A 17 2.62 -41.85 0.61
CA LYS A 17 3.28 -42.61 -0.48
C LYS A 17 4.69 -42.10 -0.85
N GLY A 18 5.19 -41.07 -0.16
CA GLY A 18 6.54 -40.56 -0.40
C GLY A 18 6.67 -39.57 -1.55
N ALA A 19 5.58 -39.02 -2.08
CA ALA A 19 5.63 -38.01 -3.14
C ALA A 19 6.46 -36.78 -2.70
N SER A 20 7.21 -36.19 -3.64
CA SER A 20 7.98 -34.96 -3.40
C SER A 20 7.05 -33.75 -3.24
N HIS A 21 7.52 -32.68 -2.59
CA HIS A 21 6.74 -31.45 -2.45
C HIS A 21 6.38 -30.84 -3.81
N ASN A 22 7.23 -30.96 -4.82
CA ASN A 22 6.88 -30.54 -6.18
C ASN A 22 5.70 -31.35 -6.75
N ALA A 23 5.68 -32.67 -6.53
CA ALA A 23 4.57 -33.53 -6.98
C ALA A 23 3.25 -33.26 -6.22
N LEU A 24 3.33 -32.80 -4.96
CA LEU A 24 2.18 -32.44 -4.14
C LEU A 24 1.59 -31.06 -4.48
N PHE A 25 2.41 -30.13 -5.00
CA PHE A 25 2.01 -28.74 -5.21
C PHE A 25 0.79 -28.55 -6.14
N PRO A 26 0.57 -29.34 -7.21
CA PRO A 26 -0.65 -29.27 -8.00
C PRO A 26 -1.93 -29.49 -7.16
N VAL A 27 -1.88 -30.36 -6.15
CA VAL A 27 -3.01 -30.56 -5.22
C VAL A 27 -3.22 -29.32 -4.35
N VAL A 28 -2.14 -28.71 -3.84
CA VAL A 28 -2.20 -27.44 -3.09
C VAL A 28 -2.83 -26.33 -3.93
N LYS A 29 -2.46 -26.25 -5.22
CA LYS A 29 -3.03 -25.31 -6.17
C LYS A 29 -4.52 -25.55 -6.39
N ALA A 30 -4.94 -26.80 -6.52
CA ALA A 30 -6.36 -27.16 -6.59
C ALA A 30 -7.12 -26.75 -5.31
N MET A 31 -6.50 -26.92 -4.13
CA MET A 31 -7.07 -26.45 -2.86
C MET A 31 -7.23 -24.92 -2.86
N ALA A 32 -6.26 -24.17 -3.37
CA ALA A 32 -6.33 -22.72 -3.50
C ALA A 32 -7.51 -22.30 -4.41
N TYR A 33 -7.66 -22.93 -5.58
CA TYR A 33 -8.80 -22.67 -6.48
C TYR A 33 -10.15 -23.03 -5.87
N GLN A 34 -10.23 -24.09 -5.07
CA GLN A 34 -11.47 -24.40 -4.37
C GLN A 34 -11.81 -23.32 -3.34
N LEU A 35 -10.83 -22.84 -2.59
CA LEU A 35 -11.01 -21.76 -1.61
C LEU A 35 -11.48 -20.46 -2.27
N THR A 36 -11.04 -20.16 -3.50
CA THR A 36 -11.46 -18.92 -4.20
C THR A 36 -12.90 -18.98 -4.71
N ARG A 37 -13.49 -20.17 -4.86
CA ARG A 37 -14.86 -20.36 -5.39
C ARG A 37 -16.00 -20.19 -4.38
N GLN A 38 -15.70 -20.07 -3.09
CA GLN A 38 -16.74 -19.96 -2.04
C GLN A 38 -17.56 -18.65 -2.08
N GLY A 39 -17.03 -17.58 -2.67
CA GLY A 39 -17.79 -16.35 -2.96
C GLY A 39 -18.17 -15.45 -1.77
N GLN A 40 -17.98 -15.85 -0.52
CA GLN A 40 -18.35 -15.07 0.68
C GLN A 40 -17.20 -14.17 1.20
N ILE A 41 -15.95 -14.62 1.05
CA ILE A 41 -14.74 -13.83 1.37
C ILE A 41 -13.99 -13.61 0.04
N PRO A 42 -13.73 -12.36 -0.38
CA PRO A 42 -12.91 -12.10 -1.56
C PRO A 42 -11.56 -12.80 -1.41
N CYS A 43 -11.13 -13.57 -2.42
CA CYS A 43 -9.89 -14.36 -2.39
C CYS A 43 -8.94 -13.98 -3.54
N VAL A 44 -8.95 -12.72 -3.97
CA VAL A 44 -8.19 -12.20 -5.10
C VAL A 44 -6.69 -12.44 -4.93
N LYS A 45 -6.11 -12.21 -3.74
CA LYS A 45 -4.67 -12.42 -3.52
C LYS A 45 -4.28 -13.90 -3.55
N ILE A 46 -5.18 -14.79 -3.16
CA ILE A 46 -4.94 -16.24 -3.27
C ILE A 46 -4.87 -16.61 -4.76
N SER A 47 -5.82 -16.13 -5.57
CA SER A 47 -5.83 -16.36 -7.02
C SER A 47 -4.59 -15.80 -7.71
N GLU A 48 -4.19 -14.57 -7.38
CA GLU A 48 -2.97 -13.93 -7.90
C GLU A 48 -1.72 -14.72 -7.52
N ALA A 49 -1.58 -15.10 -6.24
CA ALA A 49 -0.38 -15.76 -5.75
C ALA A 49 -0.17 -17.15 -6.39
N PHE A 50 -1.25 -17.88 -6.69
CA PHE A 50 -1.22 -19.19 -7.33
C PHE A 50 -1.33 -19.14 -8.87
N ALA A 51 -1.25 -17.96 -9.50
CA ALA A 51 -1.32 -17.84 -10.95
C ALA A 51 -0.14 -18.54 -11.65
N ASP A 52 -0.44 -19.32 -12.69
CA ASP A 52 0.52 -20.14 -13.43
C ASP A 52 1.70 -19.34 -13.95
N GLY A 53 2.91 -19.75 -13.57
CA GLY A 53 4.16 -19.15 -14.05
C GLY A 53 4.55 -17.83 -13.38
N SER A 54 3.69 -17.30 -12.49
CA SER A 54 3.98 -16.08 -11.74
C SER A 54 5.19 -16.25 -10.81
N ASP A 55 5.89 -15.15 -10.53
CA ASP A 55 6.99 -15.18 -9.57
C ASP A 55 6.50 -15.48 -8.14
N THR A 56 5.27 -15.07 -7.82
CA THR A 56 4.61 -15.45 -6.56
C THR A 56 4.37 -16.95 -6.45
N GLU A 57 3.98 -17.63 -7.53
CA GLU A 57 3.82 -19.09 -7.52
C GLU A 57 5.17 -19.80 -7.30
N LYS A 58 6.24 -19.29 -7.93
CA LYS A 58 7.60 -19.83 -7.74
C LYS A 58 8.05 -19.68 -6.28
N GLU A 59 7.82 -18.52 -5.69
CA GLU A 59 8.18 -18.26 -4.29
C GLU A 59 7.33 -19.08 -3.31
N LEU A 60 6.03 -19.26 -3.59
CA LEU A 60 5.17 -20.19 -2.84
C LEU A 60 5.69 -21.63 -2.89
N LYS A 61 6.17 -22.09 -4.06
CA LYS A 61 6.79 -23.41 -4.18
C LYS A 61 8.00 -23.53 -3.25
N VAL A 62 8.87 -22.52 -3.20
CA VAL A 62 10.03 -22.52 -2.30
C VAL A 62 9.59 -22.58 -0.83
N LEU A 63 8.65 -21.73 -0.41
CA LEU A 63 8.10 -21.72 0.94
C LEU A 63 7.43 -23.06 1.31
N PHE A 64 6.77 -23.72 0.36
CA PHE A 64 6.17 -25.03 0.61
C PHE A 64 7.19 -26.11 0.97
N HIS A 65 8.40 -26.04 0.38
CA HIS A 65 9.47 -26.99 0.70
C HIS A 65 10.05 -26.79 2.10
N THR A 66 9.80 -25.67 2.77
CA THR A 66 10.27 -25.46 4.15
C THR A 66 9.44 -26.26 5.16
N ILE A 67 8.22 -26.70 4.81
CA ILE A 67 7.35 -27.42 5.74
C ILE A 67 7.78 -28.89 5.85
N HIS A 68 8.10 -29.33 7.07
CA HIS A 68 8.42 -30.73 7.35
C HIS A 68 7.20 -31.63 7.05
N ARG A 69 7.44 -32.83 6.52
CA ARG A 69 6.38 -33.75 6.04
C ARG A 69 5.38 -34.13 7.13
N LYS A 70 5.85 -34.51 8.33
CA LYS A 70 4.95 -34.84 9.45
C LYS A 70 4.09 -33.64 9.85
N THR A 71 4.69 -32.46 9.93
CA THR A 71 3.99 -31.21 10.27
C THR A 71 2.96 -30.84 9.19
N LEU A 72 3.30 -31.02 7.91
CA LEU A 72 2.38 -30.82 6.79
C LEU A 72 1.18 -31.75 6.89
N ARG A 73 1.42 -33.04 7.18
CA ARG A 73 0.35 -34.02 7.41
C ARG A 73 -0.58 -33.58 8.54
N SER A 74 -0.02 -33.22 9.70
CA SER A 74 -0.79 -32.74 10.85
C SER A 74 -1.57 -31.45 10.55
N LEU A 75 -0.98 -30.53 9.78
CA LEU A 75 -1.63 -29.28 9.37
C LEU A 75 -2.85 -29.55 8.48
N VAL A 76 -2.66 -30.35 7.41
CA VAL A 76 -3.71 -30.63 6.42
C VAL A 76 -4.84 -31.46 7.03
N LEU A 77 -4.51 -32.39 7.92
CA LEU A 77 -5.51 -33.16 8.67
C LEU A 77 -6.15 -32.36 9.81
N GLY A 78 -5.63 -31.20 10.20
CA GLY A 78 -6.10 -30.44 11.36
C GLY A 78 -5.79 -31.11 12.72
N PHE A 79 -4.75 -31.95 12.77
CA PHE A 79 -4.34 -32.75 13.95
C PHE A 79 -3.27 -32.06 14.79
N LEU A 80 -2.85 -30.84 14.45
CA LEU A 80 -1.74 -30.15 15.12
C LEU A 80 -1.86 -30.10 16.65
N ALA A 81 -3.04 -29.79 17.19
CA ALA A 81 -3.23 -29.72 18.65
C ALA A 81 -3.09 -31.09 19.34
N TYR A 82 -3.40 -32.18 18.62
CA TYR A 82 -3.27 -33.55 19.08
C TYR A 82 -1.83 -34.05 18.98
N ASP A 83 -1.23 -33.91 17.79
CA ASP A 83 0.13 -34.38 17.49
C ASP A 83 1.22 -33.66 18.30
N LEU A 84 0.92 -32.43 18.76
CA LEU A 84 1.77 -31.58 19.59
C LEU A 84 1.20 -31.35 21.00
N HIS A 85 0.26 -32.18 21.44
CA HIS A 85 -0.29 -32.06 22.80
C HIS A 85 0.79 -32.27 23.85
N ASP A 86 1.56 -33.34 23.67
CA ASP A 86 2.67 -33.72 24.53
C ASP A 86 3.92 -32.94 24.13
N GLU A 87 4.56 -32.28 25.09
CA GLU A 87 5.76 -31.47 24.87
C GLU A 87 6.99 -32.34 24.62
N ASP A 88 6.95 -33.60 25.06
CA ASP A 88 7.98 -34.61 24.79
C ASP A 88 7.77 -35.33 23.44
N SER A 89 6.70 -34.99 22.71
CA SER A 89 6.41 -35.57 21.39
C SER A 89 7.55 -35.31 20.41
N ASP A 90 7.99 -36.37 19.71
CA ASP A 90 8.97 -36.28 18.62
C ASP A 90 8.56 -35.28 17.53
N ASN A 91 7.26 -34.98 17.42
CA ASN A 91 6.76 -34.00 16.45
C ASN A 91 7.28 -32.58 16.71
N TRP A 92 7.64 -32.22 17.94
CA TRP A 92 8.22 -30.92 18.25
C TRP A 92 9.58 -30.69 17.58
N LYS A 93 10.34 -31.75 17.29
CA LYS A 93 11.60 -31.67 16.53
C LYS A 93 11.40 -31.14 15.10
N HIS A 94 10.16 -31.18 14.61
CA HIS A 94 9.76 -30.77 13.27
C HIS A 94 9.08 -29.40 13.22
N ILE A 95 9.10 -28.64 14.33
CA ILE A 95 8.58 -27.28 14.44
C ILE A 95 9.72 -26.27 14.48
N TYR A 96 9.50 -25.07 13.94
CA TYR A 96 10.48 -24.00 14.00
C TYR A 96 10.57 -23.39 15.42
N ALA A 97 11.73 -22.87 15.81
CA ALA A 97 11.75 -21.86 16.86
C ALA A 97 10.99 -20.59 16.40
N PRO A 98 10.24 -19.90 17.27
CA PRO A 98 9.42 -18.74 16.91
C PRO A 98 10.21 -17.43 16.76
N ASN A 99 11.53 -17.53 16.55
CA ASN A 99 12.44 -16.38 16.47
C ASN A 99 12.46 -15.83 15.04
N GLY A 100 11.98 -14.60 14.85
CA GLY A 100 11.95 -13.91 13.58
C GLY A 100 10.55 -13.82 12.94
N SER A 101 10.55 -13.53 11.64
CA SER A 101 9.35 -13.27 10.85
C SER A 101 8.80 -14.55 10.22
N GLY A 102 7.49 -14.62 10.07
CA GLY A 102 6.85 -15.79 9.45
C GLY A 102 5.36 -15.90 9.73
N THR A 103 4.85 -17.09 9.42
CA THR A 103 3.46 -17.50 9.63
C THR A 103 3.38 -18.56 10.71
N TYR A 104 2.37 -18.43 11.57
CA TYR A 104 2.10 -19.32 12.68
C TYR A 104 0.64 -19.79 12.67
N VAL A 105 0.39 -20.93 13.31
CA VAL A 105 -0.91 -21.56 13.47
C VAL A 105 -1.31 -21.52 14.93
N ILE A 106 -2.56 -21.17 15.19
CA ILE A 106 -3.20 -21.25 16.50
C ILE A 106 -4.22 -22.38 16.45
N ALA A 107 -3.93 -23.47 17.14
CA ALA A 107 -4.80 -24.64 17.24
C ALA A 107 -5.41 -24.73 18.64
N THR A 108 -6.66 -25.16 18.74
CA THR A 108 -7.39 -25.23 20.03
C THR A 108 -7.69 -26.68 20.40
N SER A 109 -7.48 -27.03 21.65
CA SER A 109 -7.90 -28.31 22.25
C SER A 109 -8.58 -28.06 23.60
N ILE A 110 -9.05 -29.12 24.26
CA ILE A 110 -9.62 -29.03 25.60
C ILE A 110 -8.68 -29.70 26.60
N ARG A 111 -8.43 -29.01 27.72
CA ARG A 111 -7.58 -29.54 28.80
C ARG A 111 -8.10 -30.89 29.28
N GLY A 112 -7.19 -31.85 29.44
CA GLY A 112 -7.51 -33.21 29.87
C GLY A 112 -8.03 -34.14 28.77
N ARG A 113 -7.98 -33.73 27.49
CA ARG A 113 -8.43 -34.56 26.35
C ARG A 113 -7.33 -34.94 25.36
N HIS A 114 -6.07 -34.93 25.81
CA HIS A 114 -4.91 -35.31 25.01
C HIS A 114 -4.87 -34.61 23.63
N GLY A 115 -5.16 -33.32 23.61
CA GLY A 115 -5.13 -32.50 22.40
C GLY A 115 -6.38 -32.59 21.52
N SER A 116 -7.36 -33.40 21.91
CA SER A 116 -8.67 -33.46 21.26
C SER A 116 -9.49 -32.19 21.55
N PHE A 117 -10.32 -31.84 20.59
CA PHE A 117 -11.27 -30.74 20.62
C PHE A 117 -12.61 -31.20 21.25
N LEU A 118 -13.71 -30.63 20.77
CA LEU A 118 -15.06 -30.89 21.23
C LEU A 118 -15.65 -32.15 20.58
N SER A 119 -16.58 -32.78 21.29
CA SER A 119 -17.49 -33.78 20.75
C SER A 119 -18.60 -33.15 19.91
N ARG A 120 -19.39 -33.95 19.20
CA ARG A 120 -20.50 -33.45 18.38
C ARG A 120 -21.55 -32.68 19.21
N TYR A 121 -21.88 -33.16 20.41
CA TYR A 121 -22.87 -32.54 21.27
C TYR A 121 -22.38 -31.19 21.80
N GLU A 122 -21.12 -31.12 22.20
CA GLU A 122 -20.50 -29.87 22.63
C GLU A 122 -20.38 -28.87 21.46
N ILE A 123 -20.11 -29.33 20.24
CA ILE A 123 -20.12 -28.44 19.06
C ILE A 123 -21.53 -27.89 18.80
N LYS A 124 -22.58 -28.68 19.02
CA LYS A 124 -23.98 -28.21 18.94
C LYS A 124 -24.24 -27.11 19.95
N GLU A 125 -23.86 -27.33 21.21
CA GLU A 125 -24.02 -26.37 22.29
C GLU A 125 -23.21 -25.08 22.03
N LEU A 126 -21.95 -25.21 21.63
CA LEU A 126 -21.10 -24.08 21.22
C LEU A 126 -21.77 -23.26 20.10
N SER A 127 -22.34 -23.93 19.09
CA SER A 127 -23.03 -23.26 17.98
C SER A 127 -24.23 -22.46 18.49
N MET A 128 -25.00 -23.00 19.42
CA MET A 128 -26.15 -22.30 20.03
C MET A 128 -25.70 -21.04 20.78
N PHE A 129 -24.63 -21.10 21.57
CA PHE A 129 -24.12 -19.91 22.27
C PHE A 129 -23.62 -18.83 21.29
N ILE A 130 -22.96 -19.22 20.20
CA ILE A 130 -22.51 -18.28 19.16
C ILE A 130 -23.72 -17.63 18.46
N GLU A 131 -24.76 -18.39 18.14
CA GLU A 131 -26.00 -17.87 17.54
C GLU A 131 -26.66 -16.84 18.46
N LYS A 132 -26.85 -17.17 19.73
CA LYS A 132 -27.41 -16.23 20.72
C LYS A 132 -26.55 -14.97 20.86
N TYR A 133 -25.23 -15.11 20.91
CA TYR A 133 -24.31 -13.99 20.98
C TYR A 133 -24.44 -13.08 19.73
N ALA A 134 -24.59 -13.66 18.53
CA ALA A 134 -24.78 -12.91 17.29
C ALA A 134 -26.10 -12.12 17.29
N VAL A 135 -27.18 -12.73 17.81
CA VAL A 135 -28.47 -12.04 18.00
C VAL A 135 -28.30 -10.87 18.98
N ALA A 136 -27.67 -11.11 20.13
CA ALA A 136 -27.39 -10.09 21.12
C ALA A 136 -26.56 -8.91 20.56
N CYS A 137 -25.57 -9.17 19.70
CA CYS A 137 -24.82 -8.11 19.01
C CYS A 137 -25.71 -7.24 18.12
N THR A 138 -26.65 -7.87 17.41
CA THR A 138 -27.62 -7.15 16.55
C THR A 138 -28.55 -6.28 17.39
N LEU A 139 -29.02 -6.81 18.53
CA LEU A 139 -29.84 -6.07 19.49
C LEU A 139 -29.08 -4.87 20.05
N TRP A 140 -27.84 -5.08 20.49
CA TRP A 140 -27.00 -4.01 21.02
C TRP A 140 -26.76 -2.89 19.99
N ALA A 141 -26.51 -3.23 18.73
CA ALA A 141 -26.34 -2.24 17.66
C ALA A 141 -27.61 -1.39 17.47
N LYS A 142 -28.80 -2.00 17.50
CA LYS A 142 -30.08 -1.27 17.45
C LYS A 142 -30.23 -0.30 18.63
N ILE A 143 -29.88 -0.74 19.85
CA ILE A 143 -29.96 0.09 21.07
C ILE A 143 -29.04 1.30 20.95
N LYS A 144 -27.80 1.09 20.47
CA LYS A 144 -26.81 2.15 20.27
C LYS A 144 -27.29 3.22 19.29
N ASP A 145 -27.91 2.83 18.19
CA ASP A 145 -28.36 3.74 17.14
C ASP A 145 -29.63 4.53 17.53
N SER A 146 -30.40 4.04 18.52
CA SER A 146 -31.72 4.59 18.89
C SER A 146 -31.66 5.71 19.94
N TYR A 147 -30.68 6.62 19.87
CA TYR A 147 -30.43 7.71 20.83
C TYR A 147 -31.72 8.26 21.49
N GLY A 148 -31.98 7.88 22.74
CA GLY A 148 -33.10 8.39 23.55
C GLY A 148 -34.36 7.53 23.64
N GLN A 149 -34.49 6.45 22.86
CA GLN A 149 -35.61 5.49 22.95
C GLN A 149 -35.18 4.12 23.52
N ALA A 150 -34.29 4.12 24.53
CA ALA A 150 -33.78 2.89 25.17
C ALA A 150 -34.85 2.09 25.98
N SER A 151 -36.13 2.47 25.90
CA SER A 151 -37.18 2.05 26.83
C SER A 151 -37.92 0.76 26.45
N GLN A 152 -37.58 0.09 25.34
CA GLN A 152 -38.34 -1.06 24.84
C GLN A 152 -37.46 -2.25 24.42
N VAL A 153 -36.54 -2.68 25.29
CA VAL A 153 -35.91 -4.01 25.16
C VAL A 153 -36.86 -5.02 25.82
N SER A 154 -37.25 -6.06 25.10
CA SER A 154 -38.08 -7.12 25.69
C SER A 154 -37.29 -7.91 26.75
N GLN A 155 -37.99 -8.60 27.66
CA GLN A 155 -37.31 -9.43 28.67
C GLN A 155 -36.43 -10.51 28.01
N GLU A 156 -36.87 -11.10 26.89
CA GLU A 156 -36.09 -12.09 26.14
C GLU A 156 -34.83 -11.48 25.52
N GLU A 157 -34.94 -10.27 24.96
CA GLU A 157 -33.80 -9.53 24.40
C GLU A 157 -32.80 -9.13 25.49
N GLU A 158 -33.30 -8.76 26.66
CA GLU A 158 -32.48 -8.46 27.83
C GLU A 158 -31.68 -9.69 28.28
N GLU A 159 -32.31 -10.86 28.38
CA GLU A 159 -31.63 -12.11 28.74
C GLU A 159 -30.54 -12.50 27.72
N LEU A 160 -30.79 -12.29 26.42
CA LEU A 160 -29.77 -12.51 25.39
C LEU A 160 -28.56 -11.57 25.55
N LEU A 161 -28.81 -10.30 25.87
CA LEU A 161 -27.74 -9.33 26.14
C LEU A 161 -26.96 -9.70 27.41
N LYS A 162 -27.64 -10.11 28.49
CA LYS A 162 -27.00 -10.62 29.72
C LYS A 162 -26.12 -11.82 29.42
N GLU A 163 -26.63 -12.80 28.67
CA GLU A 163 -25.88 -14.00 28.29
C GLU A 163 -24.63 -13.64 27.47
N ALA A 164 -24.73 -12.70 26.52
CA ALA A 164 -23.58 -12.23 25.76
C ALA A 164 -22.52 -11.53 26.63
N MET A 165 -22.94 -10.72 27.62
CA MET A 165 -22.02 -10.09 28.57
C MET A 165 -21.33 -11.13 29.47
N MET A 166 -22.04 -12.18 29.86
CA MET A 166 -21.48 -13.28 30.65
C MET A 166 -20.47 -14.12 29.85
N ILE A 167 -20.69 -14.27 28.53
CA ILE A 167 -19.71 -14.86 27.62
C ILE A 167 -18.45 -13.96 27.54
N ASP A 168 -18.60 -12.66 27.36
CA ASP A 168 -17.46 -11.73 27.31
C ASP A 168 -16.65 -11.72 28.60
N ASN A 169 -17.32 -11.87 29.76
CA ASN A 169 -16.65 -11.95 31.05
C ASN A 169 -15.64 -13.11 31.12
N GLN A 170 -15.83 -14.18 30.35
CA GLN A 170 -14.92 -15.35 30.34
C GLN A 170 -13.51 -15.06 29.81
N LEU A 171 -13.32 -13.93 29.10
CA LEU A 171 -12.02 -13.52 28.56
C LEU A 171 -11.38 -12.39 29.38
N LEU A 172 -12.02 -11.94 30.46
CA LEU A 172 -11.50 -10.85 31.27
C LEU A 172 -10.46 -11.37 32.26
N ARG A 173 -9.31 -10.68 32.29
CA ARG A 173 -8.28 -10.91 33.31
C ARG A 173 -8.53 -10.14 34.58
N LYS A 174 -9.09 -8.93 34.46
CA LYS A 174 -9.33 -8.04 35.60
C LYS A 174 -10.80 -8.11 36.00
N LYS A 175 -11.06 -8.56 37.22
CA LYS A 175 -12.42 -8.68 37.80
C LYS A 175 -13.18 -7.35 37.82
N ASN A 176 -12.48 -6.22 37.91
CA ASN A 176 -13.11 -4.89 37.89
C ASN A 176 -13.65 -4.48 36.52
N GLN A 177 -13.37 -5.24 35.46
CA GLN A 177 -13.94 -5.03 34.14
C GLN A 177 -15.13 -5.96 33.86
N GLU A 178 -15.47 -6.86 34.78
CA GLU A 178 -16.62 -7.76 34.62
C GLU A 178 -17.90 -6.95 34.58
N TRP A 179 -18.74 -7.25 33.59
CA TRP A 179 -20.11 -6.75 33.58
C TRP A 179 -20.92 -7.52 34.63
N ARG A 180 -21.71 -6.82 35.44
CA ARG A 180 -22.59 -7.39 36.47
C ARG A 180 -24.05 -7.11 36.16
N VAL A 181 -24.94 -7.93 36.70
CA VAL A 181 -26.39 -7.69 36.60
C VAL A 181 -26.71 -6.32 37.21
N GLY A 182 -27.35 -5.46 36.42
CA GLY A 182 -27.64 -4.06 36.77
C GLY A 182 -26.71 -3.04 36.09
N ASP A 183 -25.55 -3.48 35.58
CA ASP A 183 -24.69 -2.62 34.77
C ASP A 183 -25.31 -2.35 33.40
N ARG A 184 -25.05 -1.16 32.85
CA ARG A 184 -25.46 -0.84 31.47
C ARG A 184 -24.78 -1.79 30.48
N PHE A 185 -25.55 -2.26 29.49
CA PHE A 185 -25.00 -3.07 28.41
C PHE A 185 -23.96 -2.29 27.61
N ARG A 186 -22.82 -2.92 27.38
CA ARG A 186 -21.69 -2.37 26.62
C ARG A 186 -21.52 -3.11 25.30
N GLU A 187 -20.67 -2.57 24.44
CA GLU A 187 -20.34 -3.21 23.17
C GLU A 187 -19.78 -4.62 23.40
N PRO A 188 -20.36 -5.66 22.76
CA PRO A 188 -19.85 -7.02 22.89
C PRO A 188 -18.39 -7.12 22.38
N ARG A 189 -17.47 -7.60 23.22
CA ARG A 189 -16.01 -7.55 22.99
C ARG A 189 -15.51 -8.50 21.90
N CYS A 190 -16.27 -9.57 21.65
CA CYS A 190 -15.98 -10.51 20.59
C CYS A 190 -16.60 -10.10 19.25
N TRP A 191 -17.30 -8.95 19.19
CA TRP A 191 -17.90 -8.43 17.97
C TRP A 191 -16.89 -7.59 17.16
N SER A 192 -16.90 -7.74 15.84
CA SER A 192 -15.99 -7.02 14.92
C SER A 192 -16.73 -6.03 14.03
N GLY A 193 -17.55 -5.16 14.64
CA GLY A 193 -18.33 -4.13 13.95
C GLY A 193 -19.35 -4.69 12.96
N ARG A 194 -19.62 -3.96 11.86
CA ARG A 194 -20.74 -4.23 10.93
C ARG A 194 -20.81 -5.65 10.37
N ASN A 195 -19.68 -6.35 10.26
CA ASN A 195 -19.63 -7.71 9.71
C ASN A 195 -19.60 -8.80 10.79
N GLY A 196 -19.64 -8.45 12.08
CA GLY A 196 -19.48 -9.42 13.17
C GLY A 196 -20.56 -10.51 13.19
N THR A 197 -21.79 -10.17 12.84
CA THR A 197 -22.93 -11.11 12.79
C THR A 197 -22.80 -12.10 11.63
N ALA A 198 -22.41 -11.62 10.44
CA ALA A 198 -22.13 -12.48 9.28
C ALA A 198 -20.97 -13.44 9.55
N ASN A 199 -19.93 -12.98 10.24
CA ASN A 199 -18.80 -13.81 10.64
C ASN A 199 -19.22 -14.89 11.65
N ALA A 200 -20.04 -14.54 12.65
CA ALA A 200 -20.57 -15.50 13.61
C ALA A 200 -21.46 -16.56 12.93
N ALA A 201 -22.31 -16.15 11.99
CA ALA A 201 -23.11 -17.09 11.19
C ALA A 201 -22.23 -18.02 10.34
N ALA A 202 -21.13 -17.51 9.77
CA ALA A 202 -20.17 -18.34 9.05
C ALA A 202 -19.48 -19.35 9.99
N LEU A 203 -19.13 -18.93 11.21
CA LEU A 203 -18.55 -19.80 12.24
C LEU A 203 -19.53 -20.93 12.63
N VAL A 204 -20.80 -20.61 12.85
CA VAL A 204 -21.87 -21.58 13.13
C VAL A 204 -22.03 -22.57 11.96
N LYS A 205 -22.03 -22.08 10.73
CA LYS A 205 -22.10 -22.93 9.53
C LYS A 205 -20.91 -23.88 9.45
N MET A 206 -19.71 -23.42 9.81
CA MET A 206 -18.50 -24.25 9.90
C MET A 206 -18.62 -25.33 10.98
N LEU A 207 -19.03 -24.96 12.19
CA LEU A 207 -19.25 -25.89 13.29
C LEU A 207 -20.33 -26.93 12.94
N THR A 208 -21.37 -26.53 12.23
CA THR A 208 -22.43 -27.43 11.77
C THR A 208 -21.91 -28.51 10.84
N ARG A 209 -20.98 -28.20 9.93
CA ARG A 209 -20.32 -29.22 9.09
C ARG A 209 -19.54 -30.25 9.91
N ARG A 210 -19.00 -29.85 11.06
CA ARG A 210 -18.31 -30.76 12.00
C ARG A 210 -19.26 -31.64 12.80
N ARG A 211 -20.58 -31.48 12.65
CA ARG A 211 -21.61 -32.24 13.37
C ARG A 211 -22.22 -33.38 12.55
N ASP A 212 -21.51 -33.94 11.59
CA ASP A 212 -22.02 -35.03 10.75
C ASP A 212 -22.63 -36.16 11.61
N GLY A 213 -23.81 -36.62 11.21
CA GLY A 213 -24.56 -37.68 11.88
C GLY A 213 -23.81 -39.01 11.94
N HIS A 214 -22.86 -39.23 11.03
CA HIS A 214 -22.03 -40.44 10.97
C HIS A 214 -20.98 -40.52 12.09
N PHE A 215 -20.69 -39.42 12.79
CA PHE A 215 -19.78 -39.43 13.94
C PHE A 215 -20.53 -39.77 15.23
N ASP A 216 -19.90 -40.57 16.09
CA ASP A 216 -20.39 -40.79 17.46
C ASP A 216 -20.46 -39.45 18.19
N GLY A 217 -21.62 -39.18 18.79
CA GLY A 217 -21.90 -37.92 19.45
C GLY A 217 -20.99 -37.61 20.64
N ASN A 218 -20.46 -38.66 21.29
CA ASN A 218 -19.66 -38.57 22.51
C ASN A 218 -18.15 -38.60 22.27
N VAL A 219 -17.72 -38.94 21.06
CA VAL A 219 -16.29 -39.01 20.73
C VAL A 219 -15.75 -37.60 20.46
N HIS A 220 -14.72 -37.21 21.21
CA HIS A 220 -14.03 -35.95 21.01
C HIS A 220 -13.29 -35.95 19.67
N GLN A 221 -13.39 -34.86 18.91
CA GLN A 221 -12.72 -34.76 17.62
C GLN A 221 -11.22 -34.49 17.84
N VAL A 222 -10.37 -35.31 17.24
CA VAL A 222 -8.92 -35.05 17.18
C VAL A 222 -8.62 -33.77 16.38
N GLN A 223 -9.49 -33.45 15.43
CA GLN A 223 -9.38 -32.23 14.63
C GLN A 223 -9.93 -31.02 15.35
N SER A 224 -9.22 -29.90 15.22
CA SER A 224 -9.73 -28.59 15.65
C SER A 224 -9.74 -27.57 14.51
N PRO A 225 -10.64 -26.57 14.56
CA PRO A 225 -10.52 -25.41 13.70
C PRO A 225 -9.27 -24.61 14.11
N VAL A 226 -8.53 -24.12 13.12
CA VAL A 226 -7.30 -23.34 13.36
C VAL A 226 -7.43 -21.91 12.86
N TYR A 227 -6.69 -21.00 13.50
CA TYR A 227 -6.45 -19.64 13.02
C TYR A 227 -5.02 -19.52 12.51
N ILE A 228 -4.84 -18.90 11.35
CA ILE A 228 -3.53 -18.62 10.76
C ILE A 228 -3.25 -17.13 10.86
N GLY A 229 -2.07 -16.77 11.33
CA GLY A 229 -1.61 -15.39 11.33
C GLY A 229 -0.15 -15.30 10.90
N CYS A 230 0.25 -14.11 10.48
CA CYS A 230 1.64 -13.80 10.19
C CYS A 230 2.13 -12.60 11.01
N ALA A 231 3.43 -12.53 11.25
CA ALA A 231 4.05 -11.45 12.00
C ALA A 231 5.53 -11.30 11.66
N HIS A 232 6.06 -10.09 11.89
CA HIS A 232 7.50 -9.86 11.89
C HIS A 232 8.19 -10.46 13.13
N GLN A 233 7.44 -10.52 14.23
CA GLN A 233 7.86 -11.05 15.53
C GLN A 233 6.91 -12.19 15.94
N VAL A 234 7.12 -13.37 15.37
CA VAL A 234 6.23 -14.52 15.52
C VAL A 234 6.02 -14.87 17.00
N LYS A 235 7.10 -14.95 17.79
CA LYS A 235 7.05 -15.20 19.26
C LYS A 235 6.10 -14.25 19.99
N LYS A 236 6.25 -12.94 19.81
CA LYS A 236 5.41 -11.92 20.47
C LYS A 236 3.95 -12.07 20.07
N ARG A 237 3.69 -12.28 18.78
CA ARG A 237 2.33 -12.36 18.25
C ARG A 237 1.60 -13.63 18.70
N MET A 238 2.28 -14.77 18.74
CA MET A 238 1.73 -16.03 19.22
C MET A 238 1.20 -15.94 20.66
N LEU A 239 1.92 -15.25 21.56
CA LEU A 239 1.50 -15.06 22.95
C LEU A 239 0.22 -14.23 23.08
N ALA A 240 -0.06 -13.35 22.12
CA ALA A 240 -1.27 -12.53 22.09
C ALA A 240 -2.54 -13.31 21.72
N HIS A 241 -2.41 -14.60 21.38
CA HIS A 241 -3.52 -15.51 21.07
C HIS A 241 -3.82 -16.50 22.19
N ASP A 242 -3.01 -16.50 23.25
CA ASP A 242 -3.24 -17.35 24.41
C ASP A 242 -4.22 -16.64 25.38
N PRO A 243 -5.37 -17.28 25.70
CA PRO A 243 -6.39 -16.70 26.57
C PRO A 243 -6.00 -16.72 28.06
N ASP A 244 -4.94 -17.44 28.43
CA ASP A 244 -4.36 -17.45 29.77
C ASP A 244 -3.25 -16.40 29.87
N LEU A 245 -2.55 -16.05 28.78
CA LEU A 245 -1.43 -15.09 28.74
C LEU A 245 -1.77 -13.68 28.23
N SER A 246 -2.92 -13.46 27.60
CA SER A 246 -3.27 -12.16 27.01
C SER A 246 -4.77 -11.83 27.12
N SER A 247 -5.14 -10.60 26.72
CA SER A 247 -6.55 -10.19 26.56
C SER A 247 -7.14 -10.59 25.21
N LEU A 248 -6.38 -11.30 24.36
CA LEU A 248 -6.70 -11.62 22.98
C LEU A 248 -7.00 -10.40 22.09
N ALA A 249 -6.60 -9.18 22.48
CA ALA A 249 -6.90 -7.97 21.71
C ALA A 249 -6.40 -8.02 20.25
N GLY A 250 -5.29 -8.72 20.00
CA GLY A 250 -4.74 -8.95 18.66
C GLY A 250 -5.28 -10.18 17.92
N SER A 251 -6.27 -10.89 18.47
CA SER A 251 -6.84 -12.11 17.90
C SER A 251 -8.04 -11.85 17.00
N SER A 252 -8.29 -12.77 16.06
CA SER A 252 -9.55 -12.83 15.30
C SER A 252 -10.75 -12.80 16.25
N SER A 253 -11.78 -12.03 15.91
CA SER A 253 -13.03 -11.97 16.67
C SER A 253 -13.68 -13.34 16.82
N MET A 254 -13.58 -14.21 15.80
CA MET A 254 -14.15 -15.55 15.84
C MET A 254 -13.36 -16.51 16.72
N LEU A 255 -12.03 -16.37 16.80
CA LEU A 255 -11.22 -17.12 17.77
C LEU A 255 -11.60 -16.70 19.20
N LYS A 256 -11.69 -15.39 19.47
CA LYS A 256 -12.13 -14.88 20.78
C LYS A 256 -13.49 -15.43 21.16
N LEU A 257 -14.49 -15.29 20.27
CA LEU A 257 -15.85 -15.72 20.53
C LEU A 257 -15.91 -17.22 20.81
N MET A 258 -15.23 -18.04 20.01
CA MET A 258 -15.17 -19.49 20.21
C MET A 258 -14.58 -19.85 21.58
N LEU A 259 -13.45 -19.25 21.97
CA LEU A 259 -12.81 -19.52 23.25
C LEU A 259 -13.68 -19.05 24.44
N ALA A 260 -14.34 -17.90 24.31
CA ALA A 260 -15.25 -17.37 25.32
C ALA A 260 -16.45 -18.30 25.55
N CYS A 261 -17.09 -18.77 24.48
CA CYS A 261 -18.21 -19.70 24.58
C CYS A 261 -17.77 -21.07 25.15
N ILE A 262 -16.60 -21.59 24.78
CA ILE A 262 -16.08 -22.85 25.36
C ILE A 262 -15.87 -22.70 26.88
N ARG A 263 -15.32 -21.57 27.33
CA ARG A 263 -15.21 -21.28 28.78
C ARG A 263 -16.57 -21.15 29.45
N TYR A 264 -17.53 -20.52 28.77
CA TYR A 264 -18.90 -20.37 29.26
C TYR A 264 -19.61 -21.73 29.43
N MET A 265 -19.31 -22.72 28.58
CA MET A 265 -19.74 -24.13 28.72
C MET A 265 -19.09 -24.85 29.93
N GLY A 266 -18.21 -24.19 30.69
CA GLY A 266 -17.47 -24.80 31.80
C GLY A 266 -16.25 -25.63 31.38
N LEU A 267 -15.86 -25.57 30.10
CA LEU A 267 -14.68 -26.26 29.59
C LEU A 267 -13.44 -25.35 29.65
N LYS A 268 -12.26 -25.96 29.67
CA LYS A 268 -10.97 -25.24 29.69
C LYS A 268 -10.28 -25.37 28.33
N PRO A 269 -10.45 -24.40 27.41
CA PRO A 269 -9.75 -24.46 26.14
C PRO A 269 -8.24 -24.26 26.37
N MET A 270 -7.44 -25.00 25.60
CA MET A 270 -5.99 -24.84 25.51
C MET A 270 -5.64 -24.37 24.11
N VAL A 271 -4.80 -23.35 24.03
CA VAL A 271 -4.31 -22.81 22.75
C VAL A 271 -2.87 -23.25 22.55
N ARG A 272 -2.61 -23.93 21.43
CA ARG A 272 -1.25 -24.29 20.99
C ARG A 272 -0.89 -23.43 19.79
N SER A 273 0.17 -22.64 19.96
CA SER A 273 0.70 -21.76 18.93
C SER A 273 1.93 -22.42 18.29
N VAL A 274 1.96 -22.53 16.97
CA VAL A 274 3.00 -23.27 16.22
C VAL A 274 3.55 -22.41 15.08
N PRO A 275 4.84 -22.02 15.06
CA PRO A 275 5.45 -21.36 13.91
C PRO A 275 5.59 -22.38 12.77
N MET A 276 4.94 -22.09 11.64
CA MET A 276 4.78 -23.06 10.54
C MET A 276 5.77 -22.80 9.41
N VAL A 277 5.94 -21.54 9.02
CA VAL A 277 6.86 -21.12 7.96
C VAL A 277 7.57 -19.86 8.45
N MET A 278 8.90 -19.91 8.50
CA MET A 278 9.73 -18.74 8.79
C MET A 278 10.25 -18.16 7.48
N VAL A 279 10.25 -16.83 7.37
CA VAL A 279 10.53 -16.12 6.11
C VAL A 279 11.73 -15.20 6.25
N TRP A 280 12.52 -15.13 5.18
CA TRP A 280 13.76 -14.37 5.13
C TRP A 280 13.72 -13.19 4.16
N LYS A 281 12.61 -13.04 3.40
CA LYS A 281 12.31 -11.84 2.62
C LYS A 281 10.99 -11.24 3.09
N GLU A 282 10.86 -9.93 3.01
CA GLU A 282 9.65 -9.23 3.47
C GLU A 282 8.42 -9.62 2.63
N GLU A 283 8.59 -9.71 1.31
CA GLU A 283 7.57 -10.12 0.35
C GLU A 283 7.05 -11.56 0.56
N GLN A 284 7.81 -12.41 1.26
CA GLN A 284 7.39 -13.78 1.58
C GLN A 284 6.39 -13.84 2.74
N ILE A 285 6.31 -12.83 3.61
CA ILE A 285 5.37 -12.83 4.75
C ILE A 285 3.93 -13.07 4.27
N PRO A 286 3.34 -12.24 3.38
CA PRO A 286 1.98 -12.46 2.90
C PRO A 286 1.83 -13.78 2.12
N LEU A 287 2.85 -14.21 1.37
CA LEU A 287 2.82 -15.48 0.63
C LEU A 287 2.79 -16.69 1.56
N SER A 288 3.57 -16.66 2.63
CA SER A 288 3.58 -17.71 3.65
C SER A 288 2.23 -17.82 4.37
N GLU A 289 1.56 -16.69 4.62
CA GLU A 289 0.23 -16.67 5.23
C GLU A 289 -0.81 -17.28 4.28
N ILE A 290 -0.77 -16.90 3.00
CA ILE A 290 -1.62 -17.48 1.95
C ILE A 290 -1.41 -18.99 1.88
N LEU A 291 -0.16 -19.45 1.79
CA LEU A 291 0.17 -20.87 1.68
C LEU A 291 -0.41 -21.69 2.85
N VAL A 292 -0.12 -21.27 4.08
CA VAL A 292 -0.55 -22.01 5.28
C VAL A 292 -2.07 -21.94 5.43
N THR A 293 -2.69 -20.81 5.10
CA THR A 293 -4.16 -20.67 5.08
C THR A 293 -4.81 -21.66 4.10
N VAL A 294 -4.22 -21.83 2.91
CA VAL A 294 -4.70 -22.79 1.91
C VAL A 294 -4.58 -24.23 2.42
N LEU A 295 -3.41 -24.60 2.93
CA LEU A 295 -3.12 -25.94 3.43
C LEU A 295 -4.03 -26.31 4.62
N ALA A 296 -4.25 -25.38 5.53
CA ALA A 296 -5.09 -25.56 6.71
C ALA A 296 -6.60 -25.39 6.44
N GLN A 297 -6.96 -24.90 5.24
CA GLN A 297 -8.32 -24.48 4.90
C GLN A 297 -8.93 -23.55 5.97
N SER A 298 -8.12 -22.61 6.45
CA SER A 298 -8.41 -21.93 7.71
C SER A 298 -9.43 -20.81 7.60
N LEU A 299 -9.98 -20.51 6.41
CA LEU A 299 -11.08 -19.57 6.28
C LEU A 299 -12.31 -20.07 7.06
N VAL A 300 -13.00 -19.16 7.73
CA VAL A 300 -14.22 -19.46 8.51
C VAL A 300 -15.34 -20.03 7.62
N THR A 301 -15.32 -19.71 6.34
CA THR A 301 -16.27 -20.23 5.35
C THR A 301 -16.03 -21.71 5.03
N HIS A 302 -14.86 -22.25 5.40
CA HIS A 302 -14.44 -23.64 5.22
C HIS A 302 -14.27 -24.36 6.56
N HIS A 303 -13.06 -24.48 7.11
CA HIS A 303 -12.79 -25.34 8.26
C HIS A 303 -12.05 -24.64 9.42
N GLY A 304 -11.71 -23.35 9.31
CA GLY A 304 -10.96 -22.62 10.34
C GLY A 304 -11.63 -21.34 10.86
N LEU A 305 -10.80 -20.37 11.24
CA LEU A 305 -11.17 -19.16 12.00
C LEU A 305 -10.73 -17.83 11.35
N ASN A 306 -10.10 -17.86 10.17
CA ASN A 306 -9.75 -16.67 9.41
C ASN A 306 -11.00 -16.06 8.76
N ILE A 307 -11.32 -14.83 9.13
CA ILE A 307 -12.48 -14.08 8.62
C ILE A 307 -12.11 -13.07 7.53
N ILE A 308 -10.82 -12.88 7.30
CA ILE A 308 -10.25 -11.98 6.29
C ILE A 308 -9.38 -12.83 5.38
N GLN A 309 -9.33 -12.44 4.11
CA GLN A 309 -8.44 -13.03 3.13
C GLN A 309 -6.97 -12.94 3.60
N PRO A 310 -6.18 -14.01 3.51
CA PRO A 310 -4.74 -13.93 3.79
C PRO A 310 -4.02 -13.02 2.78
N GLY A 311 -2.84 -12.54 3.17
CA GLY A 311 -1.96 -11.71 2.34
C GLY A 311 -2.31 -10.23 2.30
N THR A 312 -3.21 -9.76 3.17
CA THR A 312 -3.52 -8.33 3.30
C THR A 312 -2.56 -7.66 4.30
N ASN A 313 -1.63 -6.86 3.80
CA ASN A 313 -0.64 -6.12 4.60
C ASN A 313 -1.28 -4.93 5.35
N SER A 314 -2.11 -5.18 6.36
CA SER A 314 -2.59 -4.13 7.24
C SER A 314 -1.51 -3.80 8.28
N SER A 315 -0.63 -2.84 7.96
CA SER A 315 0.32 -2.19 8.88
C SER A 315 1.05 -3.15 9.83
N MET A 316 2.03 -3.88 9.32
CA MET A 316 2.90 -4.68 10.18
C MET A 316 3.79 -3.79 11.05
N ASP A 317 4.06 -4.25 12.27
CA ASP A 317 4.93 -3.62 13.28
C ASP A 317 6.33 -3.28 12.74
N GLU A 318 7.07 -2.46 13.48
CA GLU A 318 8.41 -1.96 13.11
C GLU A 318 9.36 -3.05 12.59
N ARG A 319 9.92 -2.77 11.41
CA ARG A 319 10.92 -3.60 10.73
C ARG A 319 12.21 -3.69 11.56
N THR A 320 12.74 -4.91 11.67
CA THR A 320 14.06 -5.19 12.24
C THR A 320 14.81 -6.06 11.22
N THR A 321 15.72 -5.45 10.46
CA THR A 321 16.50 -6.10 9.39
C THR A 321 17.35 -7.27 9.90
N ASP A 322 17.78 -7.20 11.16
CA ASP A 322 18.69 -8.19 11.77
C ASP A 322 18.05 -9.58 11.90
N HIS A 323 16.72 -9.68 11.85
CA HIS A 323 16.05 -10.97 11.98
C HIS A 323 16.10 -11.83 10.72
N HIS A 324 16.31 -11.27 9.53
CA HIS A 324 16.30 -12.07 8.30
C HIS A 324 17.47 -13.03 8.22
N GLN A 325 18.69 -12.60 8.58
CA GLN A 325 19.87 -13.46 8.53
C GLN A 325 19.76 -14.62 9.52
N SER A 326 19.28 -14.36 10.73
CA SER A 326 19.03 -15.40 11.74
C SER A 326 17.99 -16.43 11.26
N VAL A 327 16.95 -15.97 10.54
CA VAL A 327 15.94 -16.86 9.95
C VAL A 327 16.52 -17.69 8.80
N ILE A 328 17.42 -17.13 7.97
CA ILE A 328 18.14 -17.89 6.94
C ILE A 328 18.95 -19.00 7.60
N GLU A 329 19.79 -18.67 8.58
CA GLU A 329 20.61 -19.67 9.26
C GLU A 329 19.74 -20.78 9.88
N HIS A 330 18.68 -20.38 10.60
CA HIS A 330 17.77 -21.31 11.23
C HIS A 330 17.05 -22.20 10.21
N THR A 331 16.54 -21.64 9.12
CA THR A 331 15.70 -22.36 8.16
C THR A 331 16.52 -23.17 7.14
N TRP A 332 17.64 -22.62 6.67
CA TRP A 332 18.45 -23.19 5.59
C TRP A 332 19.58 -24.08 6.11
N VAL A 333 20.17 -23.70 7.25
CA VAL A 333 21.33 -24.41 7.80
C VAL A 333 20.87 -25.42 8.84
N ARG A 334 20.13 -24.99 9.86
CA ARG A 334 19.80 -25.83 11.03
C ARG A 334 18.68 -26.84 10.78
N ARG A 335 17.84 -26.65 9.76
CA ARG A 335 16.75 -27.58 9.41
C ARG A 335 17.09 -28.36 8.14
N SER A 336 17.57 -29.61 8.29
CA SER A 336 17.96 -30.46 7.17
C SER A 336 16.81 -30.72 6.19
N TRP A 337 15.58 -30.82 6.69
CA TRP A 337 14.42 -31.19 5.88
C TRP A 337 14.12 -30.24 4.73
N PHE A 338 14.49 -28.96 4.83
CA PHE A 338 14.29 -28.03 3.70
C PHE A 338 15.15 -28.46 2.51
N LYS A 339 16.43 -28.76 2.76
CA LYS A 339 17.34 -29.31 1.76
C LYS A 339 16.85 -30.67 1.25
N ASP A 340 16.48 -31.58 2.17
CA ASP A 340 16.00 -32.93 1.79
C ASP A 340 14.75 -32.86 0.90
N ASN A 341 13.84 -31.92 1.17
CA ASN A 341 12.65 -31.70 0.36
C ASN A 341 13.00 -31.17 -1.05
N LEU A 342 13.94 -30.21 -1.14
CA LEU A 342 14.43 -29.68 -2.43
C LEU A 342 15.11 -30.76 -3.26
N GLU A 343 16.01 -31.55 -2.66
CA GLU A 343 16.71 -32.63 -3.33
C GLU A 343 15.76 -33.70 -3.88
N LYS A 344 14.73 -34.08 -3.10
CA LYS A 344 13.68 -34.99 -3.57
C LYS A 344 12.88 -34.42 -4.75
N SER A 345 12.73 -33.10 -4.83
CA SER A 345 12.03 -32.42 -5.93
C SER A 345 12.89 -32.24 -7.18
N LEU A 346 14.23 -32.24 -7.07
CA LEU A 346 15.16 -32.09 -8.21
C LEU A 346 15.10 -33.25 -9.23
N CYS A 347 14.63 -34.42 -8.82
CA CYS A 347 14.41 -35.55 -9.73
C CYS A 347 13.37 -35.28 -10.82
N PHE A 348 12.57 -34.21 -10.69
CA PHE A 348 11.54 -33.82 -11.65
C PHE A 348 12.04 -32.74 -12.61
N ARG A 349 11.84 -32.94 -13.93
CA ARG A 349 12.28 -31.99 -14.97
C ARG A 349 11.61 -30.62 -14.81
N SER A 350 10.32 -30.59 -14.45
CA SER A 350 9.56 -29.36 -14.22
C SER A 350 9.97 -28.71 -12.89
N GLY A 351 10.69 -27.59 -12.96
CA GLY A 351 11.13 -26.82 -11.79
C GLY A 351 12.60 -27.02 -11.40
N LYS A 352 13.36 -27.86 -12.13
CA LYS A 352 14.78 -28.11 -11.84
C LYS A 352 15.60 -26.82 -11.66
N LEU A 353 15.44 -25.83 -12.54
CA LEU A 353 16.15 -24.56 -12.45
C LEU A 353 15.81 -23.77 -11.18
N LEU A 354 14.52 -23.73 -10.79
CA LEU A 354 14.07 -23.04 -9.58
C LEU A 354 14.68 -23.67 -8.33
N TYR A 355 14.61 -25.00 -8.22
CA TYR A 355 15.12 -25.71 -7.05
C TYR A 355 16.64 -25.75 -7.02
N GLN A 356 17.30 -25.81 -8.17
CA GLN A 356 18.75 -25.71 -8.26
C GLN A 356 19.23 -24.35 -7.77
N GLY A 357 18.60 -23.26 -8.23
CA GLY A 357 18.94 -21.91 -7.76
C GLY A 357 18.77 -21.76 -6.24
N ALA A 358 17.67 -22.28 -5.67
CA ALA A 358 17.48 -22.27 -4.22
C ALA A 358 18.52 -23.12 -3.46
N LEU A 359 18.88 -24.29 -4.01
CA LEU A 359 19.88 -25.17 -3.42
C LEU A 359 21.29 -24.59 -3.51
N ASP A 360 21.61 -23.91 -4.61
CA ASP A 360 22.89 -23.23 -4.83
C ASP A 360 23.05 -22.06 -3.85
N SER A 361 21.99 -21.27 -3.64
CA SER A 361 21.96 -20.23 -2.60
C SER A 361 22.17 -20.85 -1.21
N LEU A 362 21.49 -21.95 -0.91
CA LEU A 362 21.62 -22.65 0.38
C LEU A 362 23.02 -23.19 0.63
N ASN A 363 23.67 -23.76 -0.39
CA ASN A 363 25.04 -24.26 -0.29
C ASN A 363 26.05 -23.11 -0.14
N THR A 364 25.86 -22.00 -0.85
CA THR A 364 26.70 -20.80 -0.74
C THR A 364 26.64 -20.22 0.67
N GLU A 365 25.44 -20.03 1.21
CA GLU A 365 25.25 -19.52 2.58
C GLU A 365 25.81 -20.46 3.65
N ARG A 366 25.69 -21.79 3.47
CA ARG A 366 26.31 -22.77 4.39
C ARG A 366 27.83 -22.68 4.42
N LEU A 367 28.45 -22.47 3.25
CA LEU A 367 29.90 -22.29 3.17
C LEU A 367 30.33 -21.00 3.88
N SER A 368 29.60 -19.90 3.69
CA SER A 368 29.83 -18.63 4.38
C SER A 368 29.64 -18.73 5.89
N ALA A 369 28.56 -19.38 6.35
CA ALA A 369 28.28 -19.57 7.78
C ALA A 369 29.32 -20.48 8.45
N GLY A 370 29.85 -21.47 7.72
CA GLY A 370 30.93 -22.34 8.21
C GLY A 370 32.30 -21.67 8.34
N GLN A 371 32.48 -20.46 7.77
CA GLN A 371 33.68 -19.64 7.91
C GLN A 371 33.61 -18.66 9.09
N LEU A 372 32.49 -18.58 9.81
CA LEU A 372 32.38 -17.75 11.01
C LEU A 372 33.21 -18.36 12.17
N PRO A 373 34.21 -17.65 12.70
CA PRO A 373 35.04 -18.14 13.79
C PRO A 373 34.21 -18.19 15.08
N GLY A 374 33.82 -19.39 15.51
CA GLY A 374 33.05 -19.59 16.75
C GLY A 374 32.18 -20.83 16.77
N VAL A 375 31.93 -21.49 15.64
CA VAL A 375 31.23 -22.78 15.61
C VAL A 375 32.26 -23.91 15.77
N GLU A 376 32.71 -24.14 17.00
CA GLU A 376 33.53 -25.33 17.31
C GLU A 376 32.78 -26.60 16.91
N ARG A 377 33.39 -27.37 16.02
CA ARG A 377 32.92 -28.70 15.62
C ARG A 377 33.05 -29.66 16.81
N HIS A 378 31.99 -29.81 17.60
CA HIS A 378 31.81 -31.01 18.41
C HIS A 378 31.46 -32.20 17.50
N SER A 379 32.50 -32.76 16.89
CA SER A 379 32.42 -34.04 16.18
C SER A 379 33.66 -34.88 16.51
N SER A 380 33.75 -35.34 17.76
CA SER A 380 34.51 -36.53 18.12
C SER A 380 33.53 -37.59 18.65
N ILE A 381 33.26 -38.57 17.81
CA ILE A 381 32.52 -39.78 18.16
C ILE A 381 33.36 -40.53 19.20
N THR A 382 32.84 -40.62 20.42
CA THR A 382 33.35 -41.50 21.48
C THR A 382 32.29 -42.59 21.72
N PRO A 383 32.64 -43.88 21.88
CA PRO A 383 31.65 -44.97 21.98
C PRO A 383 30.79 -44.84 23.25
N PRO A 384 29.60 -45.48 23.28
CA PRO A 384 28.56 -45.13 24.25
C PRO A 384 28.98 -45.57 25.66
N ARG A 385 29.25 -44.60 26.54
CA ARG A 385 29.19 -44.79 27.99
C ARG A 385 27.73 -44.65 28.41
N GLN A 386 27.22 -45.66 29.11
CA GLN A 386 25.94 -45.61 29.82
C GLN A 386 25.91 -44.38 30.74
N TYR A 387 24.98 -43.46 30.49
CA TYR A 387 24.71 -42.33 31.38
C TYR A 387 23.26 -42.37 31.87
N SER A 388 23.13 -42.06 33.16
CA SER A 388 21.93 -42.01 33.99
C SER A 388 20.90 -40.95 33.51
N PRO A 389 19.58 -41.12 33.75
CA PRO A 389 18.52 -40.27 33.18
C PRO A 389 18.41 -38.82 33.68
N GLU A 390 19.37 -38.30 34.45
CA GLU A 390 19.19 -37.01 35.17
C GLU A 390 19.77 -35.77 34.48
N SER A 391 20.59 -35.89 33.42
CA SER A 391 21.29 -34.72 32.85
C SER A 391 20.69 -34.12 31.56
N VAL A 392 19.54 -34.60 31.08
CA VAL A 392 18.86 -34.05 29.88
C VAL A 392 17.84 -32.95 30.22
N ARG A 393 17.64 -32.65 31.51
CA ARG A 393 16.61 -31.70 31.98
C ARG A 393 16.98 -30.21 31.87
N GLN A 394 18.23 -29.84 31.60
CA GLN A 394 18.66 -28.43 31.71
C GLN A 394 18.66 -27.62 30.40
N ASP A 395 18.74 -28.24 29.22
CA ASP A 395 18.86 -27.47 27.96
C ASP A 395 17.54 -27.26 27.20
N ALA A 396 16.44 -27.88 27.65
CA ALA A 396 15.09 -27.67 27.08
C ALA A 396 14.20 -26.75 27.93
N ALA A 397 14.66 -26.32 29.12
CA ALA A 397 13.86 -25.57 30.09
C ALA A 397 14.12 -24.03 30.12
N ILE A 398 14.91 -23.49 29.18
CA ILE A 398 15.13 -22.03 29.09
C ILE A 398 14.11 -21.40 28.13
N ALA A 399 12.85 -21.43 28.53
CA ALA A 399 11.84 -20.46 28.11
C ALA A 399 10.76 -20.45 29.19
N PHE A 400 10.44 -19.27 29.72
CA PHE A 400 9.42 -18.99 30.75
C PHE A 400 9.87 -19.10 32.21
N THR A 401 10.60 -18.08 32.68
CA THR A 401 10.49 -17.57 34.06
C THR A 401 10.62 -16.04 34.07
N ASP A 402 9.59 -15.39 34.60
CA ASP A 402 9.49 -14.14 35.38
C ASP A 402 10.36 -12.93 35.03
N VAL A 403 9.70 -11.90 34.46
CA VAL A 403 10.11 -10.49 34.56
C VAL A 403 9.14 -9.83 35.54
N GLU A 404 9.59 -9.64 36.78
CA GLU A 404 8.97 -8.71 37.72
C GLU A 404 9.30 -7.29 37.28
N ASP A 405 8.26 -6.48 37.02
CA ASP A 405 8.38 -5.07 36.64
C ASP A 405 8.22 -4.23 37.92
N GLU A 406 9.35 -3.74 38.44
CA GLU A 406 9.40 -2.79 39.55
C GLU A 406 8.84 -1.43 39.12
N GLY A 407 7.98 -0.88 39.97
CA GLY A 407 7.33 0.40 39.75
C GLY A 407 8.28 1.59 39.82
N VAL A 408 8.07 2.55 38.91
CA VAL A 408 8.60 3.91 39.04
C VAL A 408 7.45 4.90 39.14
N ARG A 409 7.51 5.65 40.23
CA ARG A 409 6.56 6.66 40.71
C ARG A 409 7.19 8.04 40.56
N GLY A 410 6.39 9.05 40.18
CA GLY A 410 6.72 10.49 40.27
C GLY A 410 7.18 11.10 38.93
N ARG A 411 6.91 12.37 38.60
CA ARG A 411 6.37 13.51 39.37
C ARG A 411 5.96 14.62 38.39
N GLU A 412 5.06 15.48 38.84
CA GLU A 412 4.54 16.69 38.20
C GLU A 412 5.58 17.83 38.08
N THR A 413 5.11 18.96 37.51
CA THR A 413 5.66 20.35 37.39
C THR A 413 6.66 20.58 36.25
N GLU A 414 6.67 21.67 35.48
CA GLU A 414 6.22 23.05 35.72
C GLU A 414 6.19 23.86 34.39
N GLU A 415 5.42 24.94 34.38
CA GLU A 415 5.32 25.98 33.34
C GLU A 415 6.62 26.77 33.18
N VAL A 416 6.99 27.19 31.95
CA VAL A 416 7.80 28.40 31.73
C VAL A 416 7.37 29.13 30.46
N LEU A 417 6.93 30.38 30.68
CA LEU A 417 6.76 31.48 29.73
C LEU A 417 8.08 31.91 29.09
N PHE A 418 8.09 32.17 27.79
CA PHE A 418 8.97 33.19 27.20
C PHE A 418 8.23 33.95 26.09
N GLY A 419 7.98 35.23 26.35
CA GLY A 419 7.73 36.22 25.31
C GLY A 419 9.06 36.82 24.87
N GLU A 420 9.11 37.30 23.63
CA GLU A 420 10.11 38.26 23.19
C GLU A 420 9.51 39.14 22.08
N GLU A 421 9.55 40.45 22.35
CA GLU A 421 9.34 41.55 21.43
C GLU A 421 10.56 41.67 20.49
N ASN A 422 10.41 42.23 19.29
CA ASN A 422 10.84 43.61 18.98
C ASN A 422 10.99 43.88 17.45
N SER A 423 10.72 45.15 17.10
CA SER A 423 11.22 46.01 16.00
C SER A 423 11.28 45.49 14.54
N GLY A 424 10.81 46.18 13.51
CA GLY A 424 10.69 47.63 13.28
C GLY A 424 11.76 48.08 12.28
N ALA A 425 11.40 48.28 11.00
CA ALA A 425 12.18 49.09 10.06
C ALA A 425 11.35 49.47 8.81
N THR A 426 11.28 50.77 8.60
CA THR A 426 10.68 51.56 7.52
C THR A 426 11.53 51.59 6.25
N GLY A 427 10.92 51.83 5.08
CA GLY A 427 11.65 52.13 3.84
C GLY A 427 10.74 52.50 2.66
N ASN A 428 11.01 53.68 2.11
CA ASN A 428 10.23 54.54 1.21
C ASN A 428 10.14 54.13 -0.28
N ASP A 429 9.14 54.76 -0.93
CA ASP A 429 9.09 55.39 -2.27
C ASP A 429 9.20 54.62 -3.60
N GLY A 430 8.37 55.08 -4.54
CA GLY A 430 8.61 55.02 -6.00
C GLY A 430 7.34 54.83 -6.83
N GLY A 431 6.76 55.93 -7.34
CA GLY A 431 5.51 55.96 -8.12
C GLY A 431 5.67 55.78 -9.64
N VAL A 432 4.74 56.43 -10.38
CA VAL A 432 4.54 56.53 -11.86
C VAL A 432 3.63 55.42 -12.42
N SER A 433 2.32 55.63 -12.57
CA SER A 433 1.48 56.40 -13.55
C SER A 433 1.05 55.61 -14.78
N GLU A 434 -0.21 55.85 -15.19
CA GLU A 434 -0.78 55.77 -16.56
C GLU A 434 -0.95 54.40 -17.25
N LEU A 435 -2.03 54.05 -17.97
CA LEU A 435 -3.28 54.70 -18.37
C LEU A 435 -4.38 53.61 -18.53
N GLU A 436 -5.62 54.04 -18.35
CA GLU A 436 -6.86 53.32 -18.64
C GLU A 436 -7.09 53.20 -20.16
N GLU A 437 -7.79 52.14 -20.60
CA GLU A 437 -8.76 52.26 -21.69
C GLU A 437 -9.72 51.05 -21.69
N ASP A 438 -10.99 51.35 -21.42
CA ASP A 438 -12.15 50.47 -21.57
C ASP A 438 -12.55 50.36 -23.05
N VAL A 439 -12.88 49.16 -23.53
CA VAL A 439 -13.80 49.00 -24.67
C VAL A 439 -14.70 47.79 -24.44
N LEU A 440 -15.98 48.09 -24.17
CA LEU A 440 -17.13 47.22 -24.36
C LEU A 440 -17.35 47.02 -25.86
N PHE A 441 -17.58 45.77 -26.30
CA PHE A 441 -18.27 45.54 -27.57
C PHE A 441 -19.27 44.39 -27.43
N ASP A 442 -20.53 44.76 -27.63
CA ASP A 442 -21.71 43.93 -27.77
C ASP A 442 -21.96 43.76 -29.27
N GLY A 443 -22.35 42.58 -29.74
CA GLY A 443 -22.58 42.36 -31.17
C GLY A 443 -22.90 40.92 -31.55
N ALA A 444 -24.16 40.71 -31.86
CA ALA A 444 -24.81 39.45 -32.19
C ALA A 444 -24.56 38.93 -33.63
N ASP A 445 -24.98 37.67 -33.80
CA ASP A 445 -25.40 36.95 -35.02
C ASP A 445 -24.36 36.68 -36.13
N ASP A 446 -24.11 35.39 -36.40
CA ASP A 446 -24.66 34.80 -37.63
C ASP A 446 -24.67 33.26 -37.64
N ASN A 447 -25.70 32.71 -38.28
CA ASN A 447 -25.99 31.29 -38.47
C ASN A 447 -25.03 30.61 -39.46
N ASN A 448 -24.70 29.33 -39.24
CA ASN A 448 -24.90 28.24 -40.23
C ASN A 448 -24.36 26.87 -39.77
N ASP A 449 -25.24 25.88 -39.84
CA ASP A 449 -25.05 24.46 -40.17
C ASP A 449 -23.79 23.71 -39.70
N ALA A 450 -23.92 23.00 -38.57
CA ALA A 450 -23.21 21.75 -38.35
C ALA A 450 -23.93 20.86 -37.33
N ALA A 451 -24.46 19.74 -37.81
CA ALA A 451 -24.85 18.51 -37.11
C ALA A 451 -25.02 18.64 -35.58
N ASP A 452 -26.29 18.74 -35.20
CA ASP A 452 -26.83 18.69 -33.85
C ASP A 452 -26.25 17.52 -33.04
N PHE A 453 -25.22 17.82 -32.25
CA PHE A 453 -24.75 16.98 -31.16
C PHE A 453 -25.63 17.27 -29.95
N SER A 454 -26.85 16.75 -29.97
CA SER A 454 -27.76 16.88 -28.85
C SER A 454 -27.09 16.36 -27.58
N ASP A 455 -27.03 17.27 -26.61
CA ASP A 455 -26.46 17.10 -25.30
C ASP A 455 -27.12 15.92 -24.60
N GLU A 456 -26.31 14.93 -24.20
CA GLU A 456 -26.70 14.10 -23.06
C GLU A 456 -26.65 15.03 -21.84
N ASP A 457 -27.84 15.47 -21.46
CA ASP A 457 -28.23 16.20 -20.26
C ASP A 457 -27.37 15.85 -19.04
N PHE A 458 -26.35 16.68 -18.83
CA PHE A 458 -26.10 17.29 -17.54
C PHE A 458 -25.83 18.76 -17.84
N THR A 459 -26.90 19.54 -18.00
CA THR A 459 -26.85 21.00 -17.86
C THR A 459 -26.59 21.35 -16.40
N ASP A 460 -25.39 21.01 -15.92
CA ASP A 460 -24.82 21.63 -14.74
C ASP A 460 -24.35 23.02 -15.19
N LYS A 461 -25.31 23.95 -15.30
CA LYS A 461 -25.08 25.39 -15.52
C LYS A 461 -24.45 26.07 -14.30
N SER A 462 -23.97 25.31 -13.30
CA SER A 462 -22.96 25.86 -12.41
C SER A 462 -21.68 26.03 -13.22
N ALA A 463 -21.48 27.24 -13.73
CA ALA A 463 -20.18 27.71 -14.14
C ALA A 463 -19.17 27.29 -13.06
N ILE A 464 -17.94 26.98 -13.49
CA ILE A 464 -16.80 26.64 -12.63
C ILE A 464 -16.35 27.93 -11.90
N ASP A 465 -17.27 28.65 -11.27
CA ASP A 465 -17.10 29.98 -10.66
C ASP A 465 -17.14 29.93 -9.14
N SER A 466 -17.03 28.74 -8.53
CA SER A 466 -16.71 28.65 -7.11
C SER A 466 -15.18 28.65 -6.94
N GLN A 467 -14.56 29.79 -7.22
CA GLN A 467 -13.22 30.12 -6.72
C GLN A 467 -13.36 30.99 -5.48
N SER A 468 -12.98 30.46 -4.31
CA SER A 468 -12.63 31.27 -3.13
C SER A 468 -11.12 31.21 -2.85
N GLU A 469 -10.32 30.88 -3.85
CA GLU A 469 -8.85 30.97 -3.82
C GLU A 469 -8.34 31.76 -5.05
N ASP A 470 -8.80 33.00 -5.19
CA ASP A 470 -8.09 34.01 -5.98
C ASP A 470 -6.80 34.40 -5.25
N GLU A 471 -5.74 33.58 -5.40
CA GLU A 471 -4.38 33.87 -4.87
C GLU A 471 -3.61 34.90 -5.73
N ALA A 472 -4.19 35.42 -6.81
CA ALA A 472 -3.80 36.72 -7.32
C ALA A 472 -4.76 37.73 -6.68
N PRO A 473 -4.30 38.68 -5.84
CA PRO A 473 -5.18 39.75 -5.42
C PRO A 473 -5.63 40.47 -6.68
N GLN A 474 -6.88 40.26 -7.10
CA GLN A 474 -7.56 41.26 -7.87
C GLN A 474 -7.35 42.54 -7.06
N LYS A 475 -6.61 43.50 -7.62
CA LYS A 475 -6.57 44.86 -7.10
C LYS A 475 -8.03 45.32 -7.19
N SER A 476 -8.79 45.11 -6.12
CA SER A 476 -10.10 45.71 -5.96
C SER A 476 -9.88 47.20 -6.15
N SER A 477 -10.46 47.74 -7.20
CA SER A 477 -10.37 49.15 -7.53
C SER A 477 -10.72 49.99 -6.30
N ASN A 478 -9.72 50.66 -5.73
CA ASN A 478 -9.81 51.88 -4.93
C ASN A 478 -10.86 51.95 -3.81
N GLY A 479 -11.06 50.89 -3.04
CA GLY A 479 -11.62 50.98 -1.68
C GLY A 479 -10.51 50.81 -0.65
N SER A 480 -10.21 51.82 0.16
CA SER A 480 -9.19 51.83 1.21
C SER A 480 -9.52 50.91 2.41
N SER A 481 -10.07 49.71 2.17
CA SER A 481 -10.30 48.74 3.24
C SER A 481 -8.94 48.19 3.70
N GLY A 482 -8.48 48.62 4.87
CA GLY A 482 -7.25 48.11 5.48
C GLY A 482 -7.25 46.57 5.54
N LYS A 483 -6.08 45.96 5.33
CA LYS A 483 -5.90 44.51 5.42
C LYS A 483 -6.45 44.01 6.76
N ALA A 484 -7.37 43.05 6.71
CA ALA A 484 -7.95 42.47 7.92
C ALA A 484 -6.85 42.00 8.89
N THR A 485 -6.94 42.43 10.15
CA THR A 485 -5.99 42.03 11.20
C THR A 485 -6.08 40.51 11.44
N PRO A 486 -5.04 39.85 11.98
CA PRO A 486 -5.11 38.44 12.34
C PRO A 486 -6.30 38.10 13.23
N ALA A 487 -6.65 39.01 14.16
CA ALA A 487 -7.84 38.90 15.00
C ALA A 487 -9.14 38.91 14.18
N GLN A 488 -9.28 39.82 13.20
CA GLN A 488 -10.44 39.85 12.30
C GLN A 488 -10.54 38.58 11.45
N LYS A 489 -9.42 38.01 11.01
CA LYS A 489 -9.41 36.73 10.27
C LYS A 489 -9.81 35.56 11.16
N GLN A 490 -9.33 35.51 12.40
CA GLN A 490 -9.68 34.47 13.35
C GLN A 490 -11.13 34.58 13.81
N GLN A 491 -11.62 35.81 13.99
CA GLN A 491 -13.02 36.08 14.27
C GLN A 491 -13.88 35.60 13.10
N LYS A 492 -13.56 35.99 11.87
CA LYS A 492 -14.28 35.53 10.67
C LYS A 492 -14.28 34.01 10.55
N LEU A 493 -13.14 33.34 10.77
CA LEU A 493 -13.08 31.86 10.76
C LEU A 493 -13.96 31.23 11.84
N SER A 494 -14.05 31.86 13.01
CA SER A 494 -14.89 31.39 14.10
C SER A 494 -16.37 31.60 13.77
N GLU A 495 -16.73 32.75 13.20
CA GLU A 495 -18.08 33.05 12.71
C GLU A 495 -18.48 32.09 11.58
N ASP A 496 -17.60 31.87 10.59
CA ASP A 496 -17.81 30.93 9.48
C ASP A 496 -17.98 29.49 10.01
N PHE A 497 -17.17 29.09 11.01
CA PHE A 497 -17.29 27.77 11.64
C PHE A 497 -18.60 27.62 12.43
N LEU A 498 -18.99 28.63 13.21
CA LEU A 498 -20.24 28.64 13.97
C LEU A 498 -21.48 28.71 13.07
N GLY A 499 -21.35 29.27 11.86
CA GLY A 499 -22.39 29.28 10.83
C GLY A 499 -22.64 27.93 10.16
N LEU A 500 -21.76 26.94 10.36
CA LEU A 500 -21.97 25.59 9.81
C LEU A 500 -23.08 24.84 10.56
N PRO A 501 -23.82 23.93 9.91
CA PRO A 501 -24.69 22.97 10.58
C PRO A 501 -23.95 22.16 11.68
N PRO A 502 -24.60 21.79 12.79
CA PRO A 502 -23.96 21.10 13.92
C PRO A 502 -23.18 19.82 13.54
N GLU A 503 -23.68 19.07 12.56
CA GLU A 503 -23.02 17.87 12.04
C GLU A 503 -21.69 18.20 11.36
N LEU A 504 -21.64 19.32 10.62
CA LEU A 504 -20.43 19.80 9.97
C LEU A 504 -19.46 20.47 10.94
N GLN A 505 -19.96 21.12 11.99
CA GLN A 505 -19.11 21.63 13.09
C GLN A 505 -18.36 20.49 13.78
N THR A 506 -19.07 19.39 14.08
CA THR A 506 -18.47 18.19 14.68
C THR A 506 -17.37 17.62 13.78
N ILE A 507 -17.62 17.55 12.47
CA ILE A 507 -16.60 17.14 11.50
C ILE A 507 -15.42 18.11 11.54
N GLY A 508 -15.65 19.42 11.49
CA GLY A 508 -14.61 20.44 11.51
C GLY A 508 -13.73 20.40 12.77
N GLN A 509 -14.31 20.21 13.96
CA GLN A 509 -13.57 20.00 15.21
C GLN A 509 -12.65 18.78 15.13
N HIS A 510 -13.13 17.67 14.58
CA HIS A 510 -12.32 16.48 14.40
C HIS A 510 -11.23 16.61 13.32
N GLN A 511 -11.42 17.49 12.33
CA GLN A 511 -10.44 17.68 11.25
C GLN A 511 -9.12 18.25 11.76
N ALA A 512 -9.12 19.20 12.70
CA ALA A 512 -7.88 19.79 13.21
C ALA A 512 -6.96 18.72 13.84
N ALA A 513 -7.49 17.93 14.79
CA ALA A 513 -6.77 16.84 15.41
C ALA A 513 -6.41 15.70 14.43
N LYS A 514 -7.22 15.50 13.38
CA LYS A 514 -6.91 14.53 12.32
C LYS A 514 -5.77 15.03 11.43
N LEU A 515 -5.77 16.31 11.06
CA LEU A 515 -4.72 16.95 10.26
C LEU A 515 -3.40 16.94 11.02
N GLU A 516 -3.39 17.27 12.31
CA GLU A 516 -2.20 17.20 13.15
C GLU A 516 -1.63 15.77 13.21
N ARG A 517 -2.48 14.77 13.49
CA ARG A 517 -2.07 13.36 13.46
C ARG A 517 -1.54 12.93 12.10
N THR A 518 -2.18 13.37 11.02
CA THR A 518 -1.77 13.06 9.65
C THR A 518 -0.44 13.71 9.31
N ALA A 519 -0.21 14.95 9.74
CA ALA A 519 1.05 15.66 9.57
C ALA A 519 2.19 14.99 10.35
N ASN A 520 1.94 14.61 11.61
CA ASN A 520 2.91 13.89 12.44
C ASN A 520 3.23 12.51 11.88
N SER A 521 2.22 11.76 11.44
CA SER A 521 2.39 10.47 10.78
C SER A 521 3.18 10.60 9.47
N SER A 522 2.84 11.58 8.63
CA SER A 522 3.55 11.82 7.37
C SER A 522 5.00 12.22 7.60
N LYS A 523 5.28 13.06 8.60
CA LYS A 523 6.64 13.42 9.03
C LYS A 523 7.42 12.20 9.52
N GLY A 524 6.81 11.35 10.35
CA GLY A 524 7.43 10.09 10.79
C GLY A 524 7.74 9.17 9.61
N TRP A 525 6.81 9.07 8.65
CA TRP A 525 6.99 8.26 7.45
C TRP A 525 8.10 8.79 6.54
N VAL A 526 8.14 10.10 6.27
CA VAL A 526 9.16 10.73 5.40
C VAL A 526 10.53 10.60 6.04
N ARG A 527 10.71 10.89 7.34
CA ARG A 527 11.98 10.62 8.04
C ARG A 527 12.47 9.18 7.89
N LYS A 528 11.54 8.23 7.96
CA LYS A 528 11.84 6.79 7.91
C LYS A 528 12.17 6.29 6.49
N HIS A 529 11.49 6.78 5.46
CA HIS A 529 11.55 6.21 4.09
C HIS A 529 12.19 7.13 3.05
N ARG A 530 12.42 8.40 3.42
CA ARG A 530 13.00 9.44 2.57
C ARG A 530 14.13 10.10 3.34
N SER A 531 15.20 9.32 3.51
CA SER A 531 16.46 9.80 4.07
C SER A 531 16.88 11.12 3.43
N GLN A 532 17.45 11.98 4.28
CA GLN A 532 18.03 13.24 3.84
C GLN A 532 19.06 12.99 2.74
N ILE A 533 19.09 13.89 1.77
CA ILE A 533 20.08 13.87 0.70
C ILE A 533 21.26 14.69 1.20
N GLN A 534 22.18 14.00 1.88
CA GLN A 534 23.30 14.62 2.60
C GLN A 534 24.45 15.05 1.69
N GLU A 535 24.53 14.50 0.47
CA GLU A 535 25.61 14.72 -0.48
C GLU A 535 25.06 14.90 -1.89
N LEU A 536 25.77 15.68 -2.72
CA LEU A 536 25.40 15.92 -4.12
C LEU A 536 25.57 14.64 -4.96
N ASP A 537 26.59 13.84 -4.68
CA ASP A 537 26.92 12.58 -5.36
C ASP A 537 25.75 11.58 -5.37
N ILE A 538 24.90 11.60 -4.33
CA ILE A 538 23.68 10.78 -4.27
C ILE A 538 22.74 11.15 -5.42
N LEU A 539 22.59 12.44 -5.73
CA LEU A 539 21.80 12.91 -6.87
C LEU A 539 22.51 12.59 -8.18
N GLU A 540 23.84 12.73 -8.24
CA GLU A 540 24.60 12.38 -9.44
C GLU A 540 24.41 10.93 -9.85
N GLY A 541 24.37 10.02 -8.88
CA GLY A 541 24.11 8.60 -9.10
C GLY A 541 22.72 8.30 -9.68
N TRP A 542 21.79 9.27 -9.70
CA TRP A 542 20.49 9.12 -10.38
C TRP A 542 20.53 9.52 -11.86
N ILE A 543 21.61 10.16 -12.30
CA ILE A 543 21.77 10.60 -13.69
C ILE A 543 22.41 9.45 -14.48
N PRO A 544 21.74 8.91 -15.51
CA PRO A 544 22.31 7.84 -16.31
C PRO A 544 23.65 8.23 -16.92
N THR A 545 24.64 7.34 -16.80
CA THR A 545 25.98 7.54 -17.37
C THR A 545 26.12 6.87 -18.73
N ALA A 546 27.21 7.13 -19.44
CA ALA A 546 27.52 6.41 -20.67
C ALA A 546 27.89 4.94 -20.39
N GLU A 547 28.40 4.63 -19.21
CA GLU A 547 28.95 3.32 -18.86
C GLU A 547 27.89 2.23 -18.94
N ASP A 548 26.66 2.51 -18.50
CA ASP A 548 25.55 1.57 -18.57
C ASP A 548 25.21 1.21 -20.02
N ALA A 549 25.06 2.23 -20.88
CA ALA A 549 24.75 2.02 -22.30
C ALA A 549 25.90 1.33 -23.06
N ILE A 550 27.16 1.58 -22.64
CA ILE A 550 28.35 0.92 -23.19
C ILE A 550 28.40 -0.55 -22.77
N LYS A 551 28.14 -0.82 -21.50
CA LYS A 551 28.09 -2.19 -20.97
C LYS A 551 26.99 -3.03 -21.62
N ASP A 552 25.86 -2.40 -21.94
CA ASP A 552 24.75 -3.04 -22.65
C ASP A 552 25.01 -3.21 -24.16
N GLY A 553 26.13 -2.70 -24.68
CA GLY A 553 26.52 -2.80 -26.09
C GLY A 553 25.67 -1.94 -27.04
N ILE A 554 24.84 -1.04 -26.49
CA ILE A 554 23.97 -0.13 -27.25
C ILE A 554 24.77 1.10 -27.71
N TRP A 555 25.80 1.48 -26.94
CA TRP A 555 26.65 2.64 -27.18
C TRP A 555 28.12 2.22 -27.17
N THR A 556 28.97 2.80 -28.00
CA THR A 556 30.41 2.46 -28.03
C THR A 556 31.25 3.57 -27.41
N GLN A 557 32.45 3.21 -26.94
CA GLN A 557 33.41 4.20 -26.44
C GLN A 557 33.78 5.26 -27.49
N GLN A 558 33.82 4.86 -28.77
CA GLN A 558 34.08 5.76 -29.89
C GLN A 558 32.92 6.75 -30.09
N GLN A 559 31.67 6.28 -30.04
CA GLN A 559 30.48 7.15 -30.10
C GLN A 559 30.45 8.13 -28.93
N GLU A 560 30.74 7.68 -27.70
CA GLU A 560 30.83 8.58 -26.55
C GLU A 560 31.93 9.63 -26.74
N GLY A 561 33.09 9.26 -27.30
CA GLY A 561 34.16 10.21 -27.61
C GLY A 561 33.72 11.31 -28.59
N LEU A 562 33.04 10.93 -29.68
CA LEU A 562 32.50 11.87 -30.66
C LEU A 562 31.40 12.76 -30.05
N PHE A 563 30.51 12.18 -29.25
CA PHE A 563 29.46 12.89 -28.54
C PHE A 563 30.04 13.94 -27.58
N GLN A 564 31.04 13.56 -26.77
CA GLN A 564 31.72 14.47 -25.84
C GLN A 564 32.47 15.59 -26.58
N GLN A 565 33.07 15.29 -27.74
CA GLN A 565 33.69 16.32 -28.57
C GLN A 565 32.67 17.33 -29.08
N GLY A 566 31.51 16.87 -29.55
CA GLY A 566 30.42 17.75 -30.00
C GLY A 566 29.78 18.60 -28.89
N LEU A 567 29.96 18.20 -27.62
CA LEU A 567 29.49 18.99 -26.47
C LEU A 567 30.39 20.16 -26.11
N GLN A 568 31.66 20.18 -26.52
CA GLN A 568 32.59 21.27 -26.18
C GLN A 568 32.11 22.62 -26.73
N ASP A 569 31.51 22.59 -27.92
CA ASP A 569 30.98 23.75 -28.62
C ASP A 569 29.44 23.88 -28.47
N ASP A 570 28.81 23.12 -27.56
CA ASP A 570 27.36 23.19 -27.35
C ASP A 570 26.96 24.51 -26.65
N PRO A 571 26.24 25.41 -27.34
CA PRO A 571 25.94 26.75 -26.82
C PRO A 571 24.98 26.70 -25.63
N TYR A 572 24.12 25.67 -25.54
CA TYR A 572 23.21 25.51 -24.41
C TYR A 572 23.96 25.04 -23.17
N LEU A 573 24.93 24.14 -23.31
CA LEU A 573 25.77 23.70 -22.21
C LEU A 573 26.60 24.86 -21.62
N GLN A 574 27.15 25.73 -22.47
CA GLN A 574 27.84 26.95 -22.04
C GLN A 574 26.90 27.92 -21.30
N TYR A 575 25.65 28.04 -21.77
CA TYR A 575 24.61 28.79 -21.07
C TYR A 575 24.30 28.20 -19.68
N LEU A 576 24.16 26.87 -19.55
CA LEU A 576 23.93 26.22 -18.25
C LEU A 576 25.06 26.46 -17.25
N GLN A 577 26.30 26.51 -17.72
CA GLN A 577 27.47 26.79 -16.87
C GLN A 577 27.49 28.24 -16.34
N SER A 578 26.98 29.20 -17.12
CA SER A 578 26.89 30.63 -16.75
C SER A 578 25.55 31.03 -16.12
N LEU A 579 24.61 30.09 -15.99
CA LEU A 579 23.24 30.31 -15.56
C LEU A 579 23.14 30.99 -14.19
N SER A 580 22.22 31.96 -14.06
CA SER A 580 21.91 32.58 -12.78
C SER A 580 20.44 32.53 -12.42
N VAL A 581 20.14 32.12 -11.18
CA VAL A 581 18.76 32.08 -10.67
C VAL A 581 18.42 33.49 -10.16
N PRO A 582 17.39 34.16 -10.69
CA PRO A 582 17.02 35.49 -10.22
C PRO A 582 16.75 35.50 -8.71
N ARG A 583 17.29 36.49 -7.98
CA ARG A 583 17.14 36.60 -6.52
C ARG A 583 15.68 36.62 -6.05
N GLY A 584 14.76 37.08 -6.88
CA GLY A 584 13.31 37.07 -6.61
C GLY A 584 12.67 35.69 -6.69
N ASN A 585 13.32 34.72 -7.33
CA ASN A 585 12.80 33.37 -7.55
C ASN A 585 13.11 32.43 -6.38
N LYS A 586 12.55 32.76 -5.21
CA LYS A 586 12.74 31.99 -3.97
C LYS A 586 12.14 30.58 -4.01
N GLY A 587 11.34 30.24 -5.03
CA GLY A 587 10.67 28.93 -5.15
C GLY A 587 11.50 27.86 -5.88
N PHE A 588 12.47 28.26 -6.71
CA PHE A 588 13.17 27.35 -7.62
C PHE A 588 14.03 26.30 -6.90
N ILE A 589 14.96 26.72 -6.04
CA ILE A 589 15.80 25.77 -5.27
C ILE A 589 14.94 24.92 -4.30
N PRO A 590 13.97 25.48 -3.55
CA PRO A 590 13.08 24.66 -2.72
C PRO A 590 12.28 23.61 -3.50
N MET A 591 11.86 23.91 -4.74
CA MET A 591 11.22 22.92 -5.60
C MET A 591 12.13 21.72 -5.85
N TRP A 592 13.38 21.96 -6.25
CA TRP A 592 14.36 20.91 -6.47
C TRP A 592 14.55 20.04 -5.23
N LYS A 593 14.83 20.65 -4.08
CA LYS A 593 14.99 19.94 -2.80
C LYS A 593 13.79 19.04 -2.48
N LYS A 594 12.58 19.58 -2.60
CA LYS A 594 11.34 18.86 -2.27
C LYS A 594 11.08 17.69 -3.23
N ILE A 595 11.19 17.92 -4.53
CA ILE A 595 10.91 16.89 -5.54
C ILE A 595 11.96 15.78 -5.46
N CYS A 596 13.26 16.14 -5.40
CA CYS A 596 14.34 15.16 -5.25
C CYS A 596 14.18 14.33 -3.97
N LYS A 597 13.95 14.97 -2.82
CA LYS A 597 13.79 14.24 -1.54
C LYS A 597 12.57 13.32 -1.55
N LEU A 598 11.40 13.85 -1.87
CA LEU A 598 10.14 13.15 -1.62
C LEU A 598 9.78 12.17 -2.74
N ARG A 599 10.14 12.49 -3.99
CA ARG A 599 9.84 11.68 -5.18
C ARG A 599 11.02 10.94 -5.78
N ARG A 600 12.25 11.23 -5.33
CA ARG A 600 13.47 10.57 -5.84
C ARG A 600 13.61 10.70 -7.37
N CYS A 601 13.26 11.88 -7.89
CA CYS A 601 13.43 12.24 -9.29
C CYS A 601 13.78 13.73 -9.41
N PHE A 602 14.26 14.15 -10.57
CA PHE A 602 14.51 15.55 -10.85
C PHE A 602 13.24 16.25 -11.36
N PRO A 603 13.06 17.57 -11.12
CA PRO A 603 12.01 18.33 -11.78
C PRO A 603 12.08 18.21 -13.31
N ASN A 604 13.30 18.20 -13.86
CA ASN A 604 13.56 18.00 -15.28
C ASN A 604 13.25 16.58 -15.74
N SER A 605 13.09 15.58 -14.86
CA SER A 605 12.55 14.28 -15.25
C SER A 605 11.02 14.33 -15.44
N ILE A 606 10.35 15.41 -15.03
CA ILE A 606 8.90 15.62 -15.22
C ILE A 606 8.68 16.47 -16.48
N ILE A 607 9.35 17.63 -16.55
CA ILE A 607 9.31 18.55 -17.70
C ILE A 607 10.60 18.38 -18.48
N SER A 608 10.60 17.47 -19.46
CA SER A 608 11.77 17.16 -20.31
C SER A 608 11.39 16.74 -21.72
N PRO A 609 12.26 17.00 -22.72
CA PRO A 609 12.09 16.51 -24.08
C PRO A 609 11.87 15.01 -24.19
N LEU A 610 12.47 14.19 -23.31
CA LEU A 610 12.25 12.73 -23.24
C LEU A 610 10.80 12.37 -22.89
N ASN A 611 10.14 13.28 -22.17
CA ASN A 611 8.74 13.21 -21.86
C ASN A 611 7.88 14.07 -22.80
N TYR A 612 8.45 14.54 -23.90
CA TYR A 612 7.79 15.40 -24.88
C TYR A 612 7.22 16.68 -24.24
N LEU A 613 7.87 17.20 -23.19
CA LEU A 613 7.48 18.41 -22.47
C LEU A 613 8.68 19.35 -22.35
N GLU A 614 8.48 20.64 -22.49
CA GLU A 614 9.51 21.65 -22.22
C GLU A 614 8.88 22.86 -21.55
N TYR A 615 9.65 23.60 -20.78
CA TYR A 615 9.16 24.86 -20.22
C TYR A 615 8.96 25.88 -21.34
N HIS A 616 7.88 26.66 -21.26
CA HIS A 616 7.56 27.64 -22.29
C HIS A 616 8.56 28.81 -22.36
N GLY A 617 9.14 29.21 -21.23
CA GLY A 617 10.12 30.31 -21.18
C GLY A 617 11.30 30.05 -22.10
N ARG A 618 11.77 31.10 -22.79
CA ARG A 618 12.84 31.00 -23.79
C ARG A 618 14.02 31.89 -23.45
N VAL A 619 15.20 31.41 -23.83
CA VAL A 619 16.46 32.11 -23.72
C VAL A 619 17.16 32.10 -25.07
N THR A 620 17.69 33.26 -25.46
CA THR A 620 18.57 33.40 -26.63
C THR A 620 19.98 32.95 -26.23
N LEU A 621 20.52 31.96 -26.93
CA LEU A 621 21.88 31.48 -26.74
C LEU A 621 22.89 32.36 -27.49
N ALA A 622 24.18 32.14 -27.23
CA ALA A 622 25.26 32.94 -27.82
C ALA A 622 25.32 32.87 -29.36
N ASP A 623 24.85 31.77 -29.93
CA ASP A 623 24.75 31.55 -31.39
C ASP A 623 23.46 32.12 -32.00
N GLY A 624 22.61 32.78 -31.20
CA GLY A 624 21.33 33.36 -31.61
C GLY A 624 20.15 32.38 -31.60
N THR A 625 20.39 31.09 -31.31
CA THR A 625 19.30 30.10 -31.23
C THR A 625 18.46 30.30 -29.97
N GLN A 626 17.20 29.86 -30.01
CA GLN A 626 16.28 29.93 -28.88
C GLN A 626 16.15 28.55 -28.24
N ALA A 627 16.38 28.45 -26.93
CA ALA A 627 16.21 27.22 -26.17
C ALA A 627 15.24 27.42 -24.99
N ALA A 628 14.76 26.32 -24.40
CA ALA A 628 13.93 26.39 -23.19
C ALA A 628 14.76 26.89 -21.99
N ASP A 629 14.21 27.84 -21.24
CA ASP A 629 14.84 28.33 -20.01
C ASP A 629 14.79 27.24 -18.91
N PRO A 630 15.94 26.78 -18.38
CA PRO A 630 15.96 25.83 -17.29
C PRO A 630 15.55 26.44 -15.94
N VAL A 631 15.49 27.77 -15.81
CA VAL A 631 15.10 28.50 -14.59
C VAL A 631 13.65 28.92 -14.67
N TRP A 632 12.78 28.07 -14.13
CA TRP A 632 11.35 28.31 -14.20
C TRP A 632 10.90 29.39 -13.23
N THR A 633 9.88 30.16 -13.61
CA THR A 633 9.31 31.19 -12.74
C THR A 633 8.82 30.60 -11.41
N ARG A 634 8.71 31.45 -10.38
CA ARG A 634 8.20 31.06 -9.07
C ARG A 634 6.81 30.41 -9.17
N GLY A 635 5.91 31.00 -9.95
CA GLY A 635 4.55 30.47 -10.12
C GLY A 635 4.53 29.07 -10.74
N PHE A 636 5.37 28.83 -11.74
CA PHE A 636 5.53 27.50 -12.33
C PHE A 636 6.11 26.51 -11.32
N SER A 637 7.18 26.90 -10.61
CA SER A 637 7.85 26.06 -9.61
C SER A 637 6.92 25.66 -8.47
N ASP A 638 6.18 26.62 -7.90
CA ASP A 638 5.26 26.38 -6.77
C ASP A 638 4.11 25.45 -7.19
N ARG A 639 3.58 25.61 -8.41
CA ARG A 639 2.53 24.72 -8.94
C ARG A 639 3.05 23.32 -9.25
N LEU A 640 4.24 23.19 -9.81
CA LEU A 640 4.82 21.87 -10.07
C LEU A 640 5.06 21.11 -8.77
N VAL A 641 5.57 21.77 -7.72
CA VAL A 641 5.70 21.15 -6.38
C VAL A 641 4.35 20.70 -5.87
N ARG A 642 3.34 21.58 -5.95
CA ARG A 642 1.97 21.30 -5.48
C ARG A 642 1.43 20.03 -6.12
N LEU A 643 1.44 19.99 -7.46
CA LEU A 643 1.04 18.80 -8.19
C LEU A 643 1.89 17.60 -7.74
N THR A 644 3.20 17.66 -7.92
CA THR A 644 4.11 16.54 -7.72
C THR A 644 3.94 15.86 -6.36
N LEU A 645 3.73 16.65 -5.30
CA LEU A 645 3.55 16.13 -3.95
C LEU A 645 2.09 15.80 -3.61
N GLY A 646 1.14 16.63 -4.03
CA GLY A 646 -0.26 16.56 -3.59
C GLY A 646 -1.23 15.83 -4.51
N GLY A 647 -0.81 15.47 -5.72
CA GLY A 647 -1.70 14.84 -6.70
C GLY A 647 -1.99 13.36 -6.45
N PRO A 648 -3.08 12.82 -7.02
CA PRO A 648 -3.53 11.44 -6.81
C PRO A 648 -2.69 10.35 -7.50
N TRP A 649 -1.55 10.69 -8.10
CA TRP A 649 -0.65 9.75 -8.78
C TRP A 649 0.35 9.05 -7.86
N GLY A 650 0.46 9.46 -6.59
CA GLY A 650 1.38 8.84 -5.64
C GLY A 650 2.83 8.88 -6.13
N ALA A 651 3.48 7.72 -6.27
CA ALA A 651 4.85 7.61 -6.77
C ALA A 651 4.95 7.56 -8.32
N ASN A 652 3.83 7.49 -9.04
CA ASN A 652 3.82 7.35 -10.49
C ASN A 652 3.97 8.70 -11.20
N ILE A 653 5.21 9.18 -11.31
CA ILE A 653 5.53 10.47 -11.94
C ILE A 653 5.28 10.47 -13.45
N THR A 654 5.37 9.31 -14.10
CA THR A 654 4.99 9.14 -15.51
C THR A 654 3.52 9.49 -15.74
N LEU A 655 2.65 9.15 -14.79
CA LEU A 655 1.23 9.48 -14.85
C LEU A 655 0.96 11.00 -14.68
N LEU A 656 1.68 11.67 -13.77
CA LEU A 656 1.63 13.15 -13.69
C LEU A 656 2.03 13.78 -15.03
N THR A 657 3.16 13.34 -15.55
CA THR A 657 3.71 13.81 -16.83
C THR A 657 2.71 13.62 -17.97
N LEU A 658 2.03 12.48 -18.02
CA LEU A 658 0.96 12.19 -18.96
C LEU A 658 -0.19 13.20 -18.85
N PHE A 659 -0.63 13.56 -17.65
CA PHE A 659 -1.73 14.52 -17.48
C PHE A 659 -1.33 15.95 -17.85
N ILE A 660 -0.09 16.35 -17.57
CA ILE A 660 0.44 17.64 -18.05
C ILE A 660 0.47 17.65 -19.58
N ARG A 661 1.01 16.59 -20.21
CA ARG A 661 1.02 16.44 -21.67
C ARG A 661 -0.37 16.49 -22.27
N TYR A 662 -1.32 15.75 -21.68
CA TYR A 662 -2.71 15.72 -22.11
C TYR A 662 -3.40 17.09 -21.96
N ALA A 663 -3.09 17.86 -20.92
CA ALA A 663 -3.58 19.22 -20.74
C ALA A 663 -3.09 20.15 -21.86
N VAL A 664 -1.78 20.14 -22.15
CA VAL A 664 -1.21 20.95 -23.24
C VAL A 664 -1.80 20.55 -24.59
N ALA A 665 -1.89 19.24 -24.87
CA ALA A 665 -2.44 18.72 -26.12
C ALA A 665 -3.91 19.13 -26.31
N CYS A 666 -4.70 19.18 -25.22
CA CYS A 666 -6.05 19.72 -25.26
C CYS A 666 -6.05 21.24 -25.52
N ARG A 667 -5.20 22.00 -24.84
CA ARG A 667 -5.12 23.47 -24.97
C ARG A 667 -4.81 23.90 -26.40
N ILE A 668 -3.91 23.21 -27.08
CA ILE A 668 -3.52 23.56 -28.46
C ILE A 668 -4.33 22.82 -29.53
N ASN A 669 -5.38 22.09 -29.14
CA ASN A 669 -6.19 21.27 -30.04
C ASN A 669 -5.34 20.34 -30.95
N ASP A 670 -4.38 19.63 -30.34
CA ASP A 670 -3.38 18.85 -31.09
C ASP A 670 -4.02 17.71 -31.89
N ARG A 671 -3.71 17.68 -33.19
CA ARG A 671 -4.18 16.68 -34.17
C ARG A 671 -3.11 15.67 -34.55
N ARG A 672 -1.87 15.84 -34.10
CA ARG A 672 -0.77 14.89 -34.29
C ARG A 672 -1.00 13.61 -33.46
N ALA A 673 -0.17 12.61 -33.71
CA ALA A 673 -0.04 11.44 -32.85
C ALA A 673 0.61 11.86 -31.53
N VAL A 674 -0.16 11.86 -30.44
CA VAL A 674 0.28 12.34 -29.13
C VAL A 674 1.00 11.20 -28.41
N PRO A 675 2.29 11.32 -28.06
CA PRO A 675 2.99 10.31 -27.29
C PRO A 675 2.26 10.03 -25.97
N PHE A 676 1.85 8.78 -25.74
CA PHE A 676 0.95 8.42 -24.65
C PHE A 676 1.50 7.24 -23.84
N ALA A 677 2.72 7.39 -23.33
CA ALA A 677 3.31 6.41 -22.40
C ALA A 677 2.68 6.53 -21.00
N HIS A 678 2.32 5.39 -20.41
CA HIS A 678 1.86 5.29 -19.02
C HIS A 678 2.40 4.01 -18.38
N ALA A 679 2.57 4.04 -17.06
CA ALA A 679 3.00 2.90 -16.24
C ALA A 679 1.83 2.42 -15.37
N THR A 680 0.73 2.01 -16.00
CA THR A 680 -0.47 1.49 -15.32
C THR A 680 -0.98 0.27 -16.08
N ASP A 681 -1.73 -0.58 -15.39
CA ASP A 681 -2.45 -1.75 -15.92
C ASP A 681 -3.86 -1.38 -16.45
N SER A 682 -4.09 -0.09 -16.71
CA SER A 682 -5.43 0.40 -17.03
C SER A 682 -5.76 0.20 -18.51
N LYS A 683 -6.65 -0.75 -18.79
CA LYS A 683 -7.24 -0.97 -20.13
C LYS A 683 -7.80 0.31 -20.77
N PHE A 684 -8.33 1.24 -19.97
CA PHE A 684 -8.78 2.55 -20.46
C PHE A 684 -7.60 3.38 -21.00
N LEU A 685 -6.48 3.44 -20.28
CA LEU A 685 -5.29 4.17 -20.72
C LEU A 685 -4.60 3.48 -21.90
N ASP A 686 -4.62 2.14 -21.97
CA ASP A 686 -4.15 1.39 -23.14
C ASP A 686 -4.98 1.75 -24.39
N THR A 687 -6.30 1.79 -24.23
CA THR A 687 -7.20 2.18 -25.33
C THR A 687 -7.00 3.64 -25.73
N MET A 688 -6.76 4.54 -24.76
CA MET A 688 -6.40 5.93 -25.05
C MET A 688 -5.07 6.02 -25.79
N ARG A 689 -4.04 5.27 -25.38
CA ARG A 689 -2.75 5.19 -26.08
C ARG A 689 -2.92 4.74 -27.51
N MET A 690 -3.67 3.67 -27.72
CA MET A 690 -3.97 3.18 -29.06
C MET A 690 -4.62 4.26 -29.92
N ARG A 691 -5.63 4.97 -29.41
CA ARG A 691 -6.38 5.96 -30.20
C ARG A 691 -5.69 7.31 -30.35
N LEU A 692 -4.84 7.72 -29.42
CA LEU A 692 -4.14 9.01 -29.45
C LEU A 692 -2.75 8.94 -30.10
N TYR A 693 -2.12 7.77 -30.09
CA TYR A 693 -0.76 7.61 -30.60
C TYR A 693 -0.70 6.64 -31.78
N VAL A 694 -1.10 5.38 -31.60
CA VAL A 694 -0.88 4.31 -32.58
C VAL A 694 -1.79 4.41 -33.80
N SER A 695 -3.09 4.66 -33.58
CA SER A 695 -4.12 4.75 -34.61
C SER A 695 -4.77 6.13 -34.58
N ARG A 696 -3.96 7.19 -34.54
CA ARG A 696 -4.44 8.57 -34.40
C ARG A 696 -5.26 9.00 -35.61
N ASP A 697 -6.52 9.36 -35.37
CA ASP A 697 -7.39 10.00 -36.36
C ASP A 697 -7.26 11.52 -36.28
N GLY A 698 -6.43 12.13 -37.13
CA GLY A 698 -6.16 13.57 -37.14
C GLY A 698 -7.38 14.46 -37.50
N SER A 699 -8.50 13.89 -37.94
CA SER A 699 -9.74 14.64 -38.15
C SER A 699 -10.46 14.96 -36.83
N LYS A 700 -10.20 14.18 -35.77
CA LYS A 700 -10.88 14.29 -34.48
C LYS A 700 -10.07 15.02 -33.43
N SER A 701 -10.76 15.79 -32.60
CA SER A 701 -10.15 16.45 -31.45
C SER A 701 -9.87 15.42 -30.35
N ILE A 702 -8.92 15.71 -29.48
CA ILE A 702 -8.64 14.87 -28.31
C ILE A 702 -9.91 14.67 -27.45
N PRO A 703 -10.73 15.71 -27.16
CA PRO A 703 -12.03 15.55 -26.52
C PRO A 703 -12.99 14.55 -27.18
N GLN A 704 -13.04 14.52 -28.52
CA GLN A 704 -13.87 13.60 -29.31
C GLN A 704 -13.36 12.17 -29.17
N ILE A 705 -12.06 11.94 -29.35
CA ILE A 705 -11.46 10.60 -29.15
C ILE A 705 -11.70 10.11 -27.72
N HIS A 706 -11.50 10.96 -26.72
CA HIS A 706 -11.77 10.57 -25.33
C HIS A 706 -13.26 10.26 -25.10
N LYS A 707 -14.21 10.94 -25.78
CA LYS A 707 -15.64 10.59 -25.73
C LYS A 707 -15.88 9.19 -26.31
N GLU A 708 -15.28 8.85 -27.44
CA GLU A 708 -15.38 7.53 -28.07
C GLU A 708 -14.80 6.42 -27.19
N VAL A 709 -13.59 6.61 -26.64
CA VAL A 709 -12.95 5.62 -25.77
C VAL A 709 -13.80 5.34 -24.54
N ARG A 710 -14.37 6.37 -23.90
CA ARG A 710 -15.28 6.17 -22.76
C ARG A 710 -16.52 5.37 -23.13
N ARG A 711 -17.13 5.65 -24.29
CA ARG A 711 -18.27 4.87 -24.79
C ARG A 711 -17.89 3.43 -25.05
N GLY A 712 -16.74 3.19 -25.67
CA GLY A 712 -16.21 1.84 -25.94
C GLY A 712 -16.00 1.04 -24.66
N ILE A 713 -15.32 1.61 -23.66
CA ILE A 713 -15.09 0.93 -22.37
C ILE A 713 -16.40 0.62 -21.66
N LYS A 714 -17.35 1.56 -21.60
CA LYS A 714 -18.68 1.32 -21.02
C LYS A 714 -19.45 0.21 -21.75
N ALA A 715 -19.36 0.16 -23.08
CA ALA A 715 -20.02 -0.88 -23.87
C ALA A 715 -19.48 -2.30 -23.57
N THR A 716 -18.24 -2.41 -23.06
CA THR A 716 -17.68 -3.69 -22.57
C THR A 716 -18.12 -4.05 -21.14
N GLY A 717 -19.01 -3.25 -20.51
CA GLY A 717 -19.46 -3.47 -19.13
C GLY A 717 -18.47 -3.06 -18.05
N LEU A 718 -17.36 -2.41 -18.43
CA LEU A 718 -16.34 -1.95 -17.48
C LEU A 718 -16.65 -0.56 -16.94
N ASN A 719 -16.44 -0.37 -15.63
CA ASN A 719 -16.52 0.94 -15.00
C ASN A 719 -15.36 1.83 -15.45
N LEU A 720 -15.64 3.14 -15.61
CA LEU A 720 -14.60 4.09 -15.97
C LEU A 720 -13.70 4.37 -14.76
N PRO A 721 -12.36 4.28 -14.90
CA PRO A 721 -11.44 4.59 -13.81
C PRO A 721 -11.42 6.10 -13.54
N TRP A 722 -10.92 6.48 -12.37
CA TRP A 722 -10.81 7.89 -11.98
C TRP A 722 -9.96 8.72 -12.95
N TYR A 723 -8.97 8.10 -13.62
CA TYR A 723 -8.17 8.76 -14.66
C TYR A 723 -9.06 9.33 -15.78
N SER A 724 -10.13 8.62 -16.15
CA SER A 724 -11.08 9.09 -17.17
C SER A 724 -11.87 10.32 -16.69
N VAL A 725 -12.23 10.34 -15.41
CA VAL A 725 -12.91 11.50 -14.78
C VAL A 725 -11.98 12.71 -14.77
N LEU A 726 -10.72 12.52 -14.37
CA LEU A 726 -9.71 13.58 -14.39
C LEU A 726 -9.48 14.12 -15.81
N MET A 727 -9.23 13.25 -16.80
CA MET A 727 -9.05 13.67 -18.20
C MET A 727 -10.28 14.37 -18.77
N ARG A 728 -11.48 14.04 -18.28
CA ARG A 728 -12.73 14.72 -18.67
C ARG A 728 -12.76 16.14 -18.10
N ASN A 729 -12.27 16.33 -16.88
CA ASN A 729 -12.20 17.65 -16.26
C ASN A 729 -11.08 18.49 -16.89
N ILE A 730 -9.91 17.89 -17.18
CA ILE A 730 -8.82 18.57 -17.89
C ILE A 730 -9.33 19.11 -19.23
N LYS A 731 -10.01 18.29 -20.04
CA LYS A 731 -10.50 18.79 -21.34
C LYS A 731 -11.55 19.91 -21.19
N LYS A 732 -12.39 19.89 -20.16
CA LYS A 732 -13.38 20.96 -19.92
C LYS A 732 -12.69 22.31 -19.65
N VAL A 733 -11.53 22.28 -18.99
CA VAL A 733 -10.80 23.48 -18.58
C VAL A 733 -9.77 23.91 -19.64
N ALA A 734 -9.08 22.97 -20.29
CA ALA A 734 -8.01 23.26 -21.24
C ALA A 734 -8.50 23.51 -22.67
N TYR A 735 -9.49 22.75 -23.15
CA TYR A 735 -9.90 22.79 -24.55
C TYR A 735 -10.92 23.90 -24.78
N LYS A 736 -10.65 24.75 -25.77
CA LYS A 736 -11.58 25.74 -26.30
C LYS A 736 -11.96 25.35 -27.72
N LYS A 737 -13.25 25.42 -28.08
CA LYS A 737 -13.74 24.95 -29.39
C LYS A 737 -13.20 25.81 -30.52
N GLU A 738 -12.92 27.08 -30.21
CA GLU A 738 -12.43 28.13 -31.11
C GLU A 738 -10.93 28.00 -31.38
N THR A 739 -10.20 27.16 -30.62
CA THR A 739 -8.77 26.96 -30.85
C THR A 739 -8.55 26.20 -32.16
N GLU A 740 -7.77 26.81 -33.07
CA GLU A 740 -7.39 26.19 -34.33
C GLU A 740 -6.67 24.86 -34.12
N ALA A 741 -6.88 23.93 -35.06
CA ALA A 741 -6.32 22.59 -34.99
C ALA A 741 -4.80 22.62 -35.26
N TYR A 742 -3.99 22.30 -34.25
CA TYR A 742 -2.54 22.19 -34.44
C TYR A 742 -2.17 20.84 -35.08
N ARG A 743 -1.63 20.87 -36.31
CA ARG A 743 -1.22 19.67 -37.08
C ARG A 743 0.29 19.43 -37.10
N GLY A 744 1.09 20.31 -36.51
CA GLY A 744 2.54 20.33 -36.71
C GLY A 744 2.93 20.97 -38.04
N GLY A 745 4.24 21.15 -38.27
CA GLY A 745 4.76 21.58 -39.58
C GLY A 745 4.89 20.39 -40.53
N GLU A 746 4.61 20.59 -41.82
CA GLU A 746 4.64 19.53 -42.85
C GLU A 746 6.01 18.84 -42.96
N ASP A 747 7.10 19.53 -42.60
CA ASP A 747 8.47 19.02 -42.68
C ASP A 747 9.04 18.41 -41.38
N GLN A 748 8.25 18.32 -40.30
CA GLN A 748 8.75 17.81 -39.01
C GLN A 748 8.58 16.28 -38.89
N SER A 749 9.62 15.53 -39.25
CA SER A 749 9.68 14.08 -39.03
C SER A 749 9.72 13.69 -37.54
N ALA A 750 10.19 14.59 -36.67
CA ALA A 750 10.29 14.38 -35.23
C ALA A 750 9.21 15.14 -34.45
N PHE A 751 8.69 14.52 -33.39
CA PHE A 751 7.70 15.15 -32.52
C PHE A 751 8.33 16.28 -31.69
N SER A 752 7.99 17.54 -31.97
CA SER A 752 8.40 18.66 -31.12
C SER A 752 7.76 18.57 -29.72
N PRO A 753 8.54 18.66 -28.63
CA PRO A 753 8.04 18.72 -27.27
C PRO A 753 6.98 19.81 -27.05
N TYR A 754 6.06 19.56 -26.13
CA TYR A 754 5.02 20.50 -25.75
C TYR A 754 5.55 21.59 -24.83
N ARG A 755 5.29 22.84 -25.20
CA ARG A 755 5.57 24.02 -24.36
C ARG A 755 4.55 24.10 -23.23
N VAL A 756 5.00 23.82 -22.01
CA VAL A 756 4.18 23.82 -20.79
C VAL A 756 4.13 25.22 -20.19
N LEU A 757 2.92 25.74 -20.07
CA LEU A 757 2.61 27.00 -19.39
C LEU A 757 2.28 26.76 -17.92
N THR A 758 2.33 27.82 -17.11
CA THR A 758 1.89 27.77 -15.71
C THR A 758 0.39 27.42 -15.62
N GLU A 759 -0.38 27.88 -16.61
CA GLU A 759 -1.81 27.66 -16.78
C GLU A 759 -2.13 26.19 -17.04
N ASP A 760 -1.25 25.44 -17.71
CA ASP A 760 -1.42 24.01 -17.94
C ASP A 760 -1.33 23.23 -16.61
N LEU A 761 -0.37 23.59 -15.76
CA LEU A 761 -0.26 23.02 -14.41
C LEU A 761 -1.49 23.39 -13.55
N HIS A 762 -1.97 24.62 -13.67
CA HIS A 762 -3.19 25.06 -12.98
C HIS A 762 -4.44 24.31 -13.47
N CYS A 763 -4.52 24.02 -14.76
CA CYS A 763 -5.60 23.23 -15.34
C CYS A 763 -5.65 21.82 -14.74
N VAL A 764 -4.51 21.15 -14.61
CA VAL A 764 -4.42 19.83 -13.97
C VAL A 764 -4.84 19.91 -12.50
N ASP A 765 -4.36 20.92 -11.76
CA ASP A 765 -4.72 21.16 -10.34
C ASP A 765 -6.25 21.30 -10.16
N ARG A 766 -6.88 22.20 -10.94
CA ARG A 766 -8.34 22.39 -10.94
C ARG A 766 -9.08 21.13 -11.34
N ALA A 767 -8.60 20.42 -12.35
CA ALA A 767 -9.26 19.21 -12.81
C ALA A 767 -9.30 18.10 -11.74
N VAL A 768 -8.24 17.98 -10.93
CA VAL A 768 -8.22 17.09 -9.75
C VAL A 768 -9.25 17.53 -8.72
N HIS A 769 -9.30 18.83 -8.40
CA HIS A 769 -10.28 19.38 -7.45
C HIS A 769 -11.73 19.09 -7.88
N HIS A 770 -12.02 19.14 -9.18
CA HIS A 770 -13.36 18.84 -9.72
C HIS A 770 -13.65 17.35 -9.90
N CYS A 771 -12.74 16.44 -9.54
CA CYS A 771 -13.06 15.02 -9.51
C CYS A 771 -13.97 14.75 -8.32
N LYS A 772 -15.26 14.49 -8.58
CA LYS A 772 -16.26 14.23 -7.55
C LYS A 772 -16.86 12.83 -7.73
N ASP A 773 -17.15 12.18 -6.61
CA ASP A 773 -17.94 10.95 -6.52
C ASP A 773 -19.11 11.20 -5.57
N LEU A 774 -20.34 11.01 -6.05
CA LEU A 774 -21.57 11.33 -5.32
C LEU A 774 -21.58 12.77 -4.75
N GLY A 775 -21.05 13.73 -5.51
CA GLY A 775 -20.94 15.14 -5.11
C GLY A 775 -19.78 15.46 -4.15
N ARG A 776 -19.07 14.45 -3.62
CA ARG A 776 -17.91 14.64 -2.73
C ARG A 776 -16.60 14.66 -3.53
N PRO A 777 -15.61 15.50 -3.18
CA PRO A 777 -14.29 15.41 -3.79
C PRO A 777 -13.71 13.99 -3.64
N MET A 778 -13.26 13.40 -4.74
CA MET A 778 -12.62 12.08 -4.76
C MET A 778 -11.25 12.10 -4.11
N PHE A 779 -10.59 13.25 -4.15
CA PHE A 779 -9.22 13.45 -3.68
C PHE A 779 -9.19 14.57 -2.65
N ALA A 780 -8.21 14.49 -1.75
CA ALA A 780 -7.86 15.64 -0.92
C ALA A 780 -7.39 16.80 -1.82
N SER A 781 -7.48 18.03 -1.30
CA SER A 781 -6.89 19.19 -1.96
C SER A 781 -5.42 18.92 -2.26
N VAL A 782 -5.02 19.14 -3.52
CA VAL A 782 -3.63 18.99 -3.96
C VAL A 782 -2.74 19.98 -3.19
N GLY A 783 -3.26 21.20 -2.98
CA GLY A 783 -2.63 22.23 -2.14
C GLY A 783 -2.36 21.75 -0.72
N ASP A 784 -3.39 21.26 -0.04
CA ASP A 784 -3.28 20.84 1.36
C ASP A 784 -2.37 19.62 1.52
N SER A 785 -2.50 18.66 0.62
CA SER A 785 -1.66 17.46 0.60
C SER A 785 -0.18 17.83 0.40
N ALA A 786 0.10 18.74 -0.53
CA ALA A 786 1.46 19.23 -0.77
C ALA A 786 2.02 20.03 0.42
N ARG A 787 1.19 20.85 1.09
CA ARG A 787 1.59 21.57 2.32
C ARG A 787 1.89 20.60 3.45
N LEU A 788 1.04 19.59 3.65
CA LEU A 788 1.20 18.57 4.69
C LEU A 788 2.49 17.76 4.50
N LEU A 789 2.79 17.35 3.27
CA LEU A 789 4.05 16.66 2.94
C LEU A 789 5.27 17.59 2.99
N SER A 790 5.10 18.88 2.65
CA SER A 790 6.16 19.88 2.74
C SER A 790 6.43 20.37 4.18
N HIS A 791 5.56 20.02 5.14
CA HIS A 791 5.66 20.49 6.52
C HIS A 791 6.92 19.97 7.22
N GLU A 792 7.50 18.86 6.75
CA GLU A 792 8.79 18.40 7.23
C GLU A 792 9.94 19.27 6.70
N ARG A 793 10.27 20.33 7.44
CA ARG A 793 11.42 21.22 7.19
C ARG A 793 12.74 20.67 7.77
N GLY A 794 12.90 19.35 7.78
CA GLY A 794 14.09 18.70 8.35
C GLY A 794 15.33 18.87 7.47
N GLY A 795 16.02 20.01 7.64
CA GLY A 795 17.46 20.26 7.46
C GLY A 795 18.20 19.71 6.24
N TYR A 796 18.90 20.60 5.53
CA TYR A 796 20.07 20.36 4.67
C TYR A 796 20.00 19.33 3.52
N ASP A 797 18.87 19.19 2.83
CA ASP A 797 18.85 18.42 1.57
C ASP A 797 19.57 19.17 0.43
N PHE A 798 20.37 18.43 -0.34
CA PHE A 798 20.87 18.86 -1.65
C PHE A 798 19.75 18.84 -2.71
N PRO A 799 19.83 19.69 -3.77
CA PRO A 799 20.85 20.71 -4.01
C PRO A 799 20.67 21.94 -3.10
N LYS A 800 21.75 22.50 -2.56
CA LYS A 800 21.73 23.60 -1.57
C LYS A 800 21.93 24.97 -2.22
N THR A 801 22.81 25.04 -3.20
CA THR A 801 23.30 26.29 -3.81
C THR A 801 22.86 26.41 -5.27
N GLN A 802 23.12 27.56 -5.87
CA GLN A 802 22.92 27.75 -7.31
C GLN A 802 23.97 26.97 -8.11
N GLU A 803 25.18 26.84 -7.59
CA GLU A 803 26.28 26.06 -8.15
C GLU A 803 25.88 24.58 -8.28
N ASP A 804 25.28 24.00 -7.23
CA ASP A 804 24.80 22.61 -7.24
C ASP A 804 23.76 22.41 -8.35
N ILE A 805 22.84 23.37 -8.51
CA ILE A 805 21.80 23.33 -9.54
C ILE A 805 22.39 23.42 -10.94
N ARG A 806 23.33 24.35 -11.18
CA ARG A 806 24.03 24.47 -12.47
C ARG A 806 24.71 23.17 -12.85
N TYR A 807 25.44 22.59 -11.88
CA TYR A 807 26.14 21.34 -12.05
C TYR A 807 25.17 20.19 -12.43
N LEU A 808 24.08 20.01 -11.67
CA LEU A 808 23.08 18.99 -11.96
C LEU A 808 22.37 19.21 -13.30
N LEU A 809 21.99 20.44 -13.64
CA LEU A 809 21.35 20.78 -14.90
C LEU A 809 22.23 20.44 -16.10
N ALA A 810 23.52 20.79 -16.05
CA ALA A 810 24.48 20.46 -17.11
C ALA A 810 24.60 18.94 -17.30
N ARG A 811 24.74 18.18 -16.21
CA ARG A 811 24.84 16.72 -16.24
C ARG A 811 23.56 16.04 -16.75
N ILE A 812 22.39 16.51 -16.31
CA ILE A 812 21.08 16.03 -16.78
C ILE A 812 20.90 16.31 -18.27
N TYR A 813 21.25 17.51 -18.73
CA TYR A 813 21.17 17.87 -20.15
C TYR A 813 22.04 16.95 -21.01
N VAL A 814 23.30 16.72 -20.61
CA VAL A 814 24.20 15.79 -21.30
C VAL A 814 23.61 14.37 -21.36
N ALA A 815 23.09 13.86 -20.24
CA ALA A 815 22.47 12.54 -20.21
C ALA A 815 21.21 12.45 -21.10
N GLN A 816 20.39 13.50 -21.15
CA GLN A 816 19.22 13.57 -22.01
C GLN A 816 19.59 13.62 -23.50
N LYS A 817 20.56 14.45 -23.87
CA LYS A 817 21.04 14.54 -25.25
C LYS A 817 21.63 13.21 -25.72
N ARG A 818 22.42 12.55 -24.86
CA ARG A 818 22.93 11.18 -25.12
C ARG A 818 21.78 10.20 -25.35
N HIS A 819 20.76 10.21 -24.49
CA HIS A 819 19.61 9.31 -24.64
C HIS A 819 18.88 9.51 -25.98
N MET A 820 18.71 10.77 -26.40
CA MET A 820 18.11 11.09 -27.71
C MET A 820 18.96 10.64 -28.90
N GLU A 821 20.29 10.63 -28.77
CA GLU A 821 21.18 10.06 -29.81
C GLU A 821 21.20 8.53 -29.80
N ILE A 822 20.97 7.89 -28.64
CA ILE A 822 20.86 6.44 -28.50
C ILE A 822 19.54 5.91 -29.05
N GLU A 823 18.42 6.62 -28.80
CA GLU A 823 17.06 6.15 -29.09
C GLU A 823 16.87 5.60 -30.54
N PRO A 824 17.41 6.23 -31.60
CA PRO A 824 17.32 5.69 -32.96
C PRO A 824 17.97 4.32 -33.18
N PHE A 825 18.92 3.93 -32.32
CA PHE A 825 19.63 2.64 -32.40
C PHE A 825 18.96 1.55 -31.56
N LEU A 826 18.04 1.91 -30.65
CA LEU A 826 17.29 0.93 -29.91
C LEU A 826 16.31 0.24 -30.88
N PRO A 827 16.24 -1.11 -30.88
CA PRO A 827 15.16 -1.78 -31.60
C PRO A 827 13.84 -1.17 -31.08
N PRO A 828 12.88 -0.83 -31.97
CA PRO A 828 11.63 -0.22 -31.56
C PRO A 828 11.07 -1.09 -30.45
N SER A 829 11.02 -0.53 -29.23
CA SER A 829 10.76 -1.32 -28.03
C SER A 829 9.55 -2.19 -28.32
N GLN A 830 9.75 -3.51 -28.38
CA GLN A 830 8.65 -4.43 -28.63
C GLN A 830 7.68 -4.14 -27.49
N SER A 831 6.59 -3.45 -27.83
CA SER A 831 5.54 -3.17 -26.88
C SER A 831 5.18 -4.54 -26.30
N PRO A 832 5.19 -4.73 -24.97
CA PRO A 832 4.90 -6.02 -24.39
C PRO A 832 3.60 -6.50 -25.04
N SER A 833 3.71 -7.58 -25.81
CA SER A 833 2.59 -8.16 -26.53
C SER A 833 1.61 -8.62 -25.46
N GLY A 834 0.58 -7.79 -25.23
CA GLY A 834 -0.48 -8.02 -24.27
C GLY A 834 -1.40 -9.16 -24.68
#